data_AF-A0AAU6BU89-F1
#
_entry.id   AF-A0AAU6BU89-F1
#
_cell.length_a   1.000
_cell.length_b   1.000
_cell.length_c   1.000
_cell.angle_alpha   90.00
_cell.angle_beta   90.00
_cell.angle_gamma   90.00
#
_symmetry.space_group_name_H-M   'P 1'
#
loop_
_entity.id
_entity.type
_entity.pdbx_description
1 polymer ?
#
loop_
_entity_poly.entity_id
_entity_poly.type
_entity_poly.pdbx_seq_one_letter_code
_entity_poly.pdbx_strand_id
1 'polypeptide(L)'
;MTIKHATRPERPGRIRVRSAVLALLTVVTLGLGTPGVSYAQQGTEATPVQVGQTDPANPPTAAPLTATSAFPADSAEHCRPTRAGSKERRAGAAEACVRTSPAPAKSTVAQQRTLAAAAVAGGCDITSPGTYSYERFGYCVTGVSVVYILRDSNGKELGRGTLEISTSATLPKAGTTWSEQVTVTMAAASGEVTALNAKFRAACTTGCTATKTAPWYGGDLTLGQSLSGTVAYSSAPALNSSVDFTTSYKLYVTSPGATAVDPNASWDNPRKIRCDNAVGGTSSAGCAVPSVMPVVPMSATASDPGGGVAAYAWAQNNLNGAWGKEGSPLTRSTNGVADRTASTCGGFTAQTELVDNDSCGDFPFGEAKEGGAAGAQCVQVIPNLGNDEWDTYVLNDAHVLDPASPCVQAHVTPAEKQFADTQLADGFTDQRVIDADQFELTFSLPDTGPQASCLNNPGPINSIPNGDGWFYNTTEPVPLVNQSDPAGGGGQRPTQAQACLGRKTGGGKGTSDPVTGMKDAEAFKKANNLTYGQSRCHLIASILGGQGTSALTRSNLVPCWQSGMNTGTPSMRTYETIAQNMIKDPASGLGANDAVFYQVTPVYKDANSTIPLGVTMSASIQRVNGTTEELFPNVYVTNTYTDTGLYNLGN
;
A
#
# COMPACT_ATOMS: atom_id res chain seq x y z
N MET A 1 -74.40 -0.75 3.45
CA MET A 1 -74.17 -1.05 4.88
C MET A 1 -72.84 -0.43 5.32
N THR A 2 -72.74 -0.01 6.59
CA THR A 2 -71.49 0.22 7.36
C THR A 2 -70.26 0.71 6.55
N ILE A 3 -70.05 2.01 6.29
CA ILE A 3 -69.80 3.15 7.21
C ILE A 3 -68.60 2.95 8.14
N LYS A 4 -67.45 3.61 7.85
CA LYS A 4 -66.83 4.64 8.71
C LYS A 4 -65.58 5.29 8.08
N HIS A 5 -65.57 6.63 8.03
CA HIS A 5 -64.35 7.45 8.06
C HIS A 5 -63.91 7.64 9.55
N ALA A 6 -62.75 8.21 9.92
CA ALA A 6 -61.68 8.87 9.15
C ALA A 6 -60.28 8.36 9.63
N THR A 7 -59.16 9.08 9.89
CA THR A 7 -58.85 10.53 10.01
C THR A 7 -57.34 10.79 9.79
N ARG A 8 -56.94 12.07 9.75
CA ARG A 8 -55.58 12.63 9.99
C ARG A 8 -55.69 13.57 11.25
N PRO A 9 -54.68 14.35 11.71
CA PRO A 9 -53.30 14.58 11.24
C PRO A 9 -52.21 14.60 12.37
N GLU A 10 -51.05 15.20 12.02
CA GLU A 10 -50.12 15.98 12.89
C GLU A 10 -48.76 15.39 13.34
N ARG A 11 -47.81 16.34 13.49
CA ARG A 11 -46.42 16.28 13.97
C ARG A 11 -46.33 17.26 15.18
N PRO A 12 -45.15 17.73 15.62
CA PRO A 12 -43.93 17.04 16.08
C PRO A 12 -43.61 17.36 17.57
N GLY A 13 -42.74 16.58 18.21
CA GLY A 13 -42.17 16.89 19.54
C GLY A 13 -40.66 17.14 19.51
N ARG A 14 -40.21 18.31 19.98
CA ARG A 14 -38.80 18.62 20.33
C ARG A 14 -38.63 18.56 21.86
N ILE A 15 -37.40 18.30 22.34
CA ILE A 15 -36.73 18.74 23.61
C ILE A 15 -35.84 17.62 24.17
N ARG A 16 -34.68 17.84 24.82
CA ARG A 16 -33.56 18.82 24.66
C ARG A 16 -32.49 18.50 25.76
N VAL A 17 -31.21 18.46 25.39
CA VAL A 17 -29.99 18.72 26.22
C VAL A 17 -29.76 17.94 27.55
N ARG A 18 -28.62 17.21 27.61
CA ARG A 18 -27.47 17.39 28.54
C ARG A 18 -26.47 16.26 28.29
N SER A 19 -25.21 16.46 27.87
CA SER A 19 -24.14 17.33 28.40
C SER A 19 -23.54 16.82 29.71
N ALA A 20 -22.44 16.07 29.60
CA ALA A 20 -21.47 15.83 30.66
C ALA A 20 -20.07 15.84 30.03
N VAL A 21 -19.27 16.85 30.35
CA VAL A 21 -17.84 16.91 30.02
C VAL A 21 -17.08 16.43 31.26
N LEU A 22 -16.09 15.56 31.08
CA LEU A 22 -15.12 15.26 32.12
C LEU A 22 -13.72 15.55 31.60
N ALA A 23 -13.02 16.47 32.27
CA ALA A 23 -11.60 16.72 32.07
C ALA A 23 -10.84 16.21 33.28
N LEU A 24 -9.67 15.60 33.06
CA LEU A 24 -8.74 15.19 34.11
C LEU A 24 -7.35 15.70 33.75
N LEU A 25 -6.68 16.35 34.70
CA LEU A 25 -5.39 17.00 34.50
C LEU A 25 -4.23 16.14 35.02
N THR A 26 -3.22 15.99 34.16
CA THR A 26 -1.78 16.00 34.46
C THR A 26 -1.26 15.43 35.78
N VAL A 27 -0.32 14.48 35.66
CA VAL A 27 0.90 14.50 36.48
C VAL A 27 2.10 14.58 35.53
N VAL A 28 2.95 15.59 35.72
CA VAL A 28 4.24 15.71 35.02
C VAL A 28 5.33 15.23 35.95
N THR A 29 6.25 14.39 35.46
CA THR A 29 7.47 14.01 36.16
C THR A 29 8.70 14.43 35.36
N LEU A 30 9.64 15.09 36.01
CA LEU A 30 10.88 15.59 35.42
C LEU A 30 12.00 14.58 35.66
N GLY A 31 12.47 13.92 34.61
CA GLY A 31 13.69 13.11 34.62
C GLY A 31 14.93 13.99 34.41
N LEU A 32 15.90 13.92 35.33
CA LEU A 32 17.15 14.67 35.23
C LEU A 32 18.15 13.97 34.30
N GLY A 33 18.73 14.71 33.36
CA GLY A 33 19.78 14.21 32.47
C GLY A 33 21.12 14.04 33.19
N THR A 34 21.91 13.03 32.78
CA THR A 34 23.30 12.83 33.20
C THR A 34 24.25 13.01 32.00
N PRO A 35 25.38 13.73 32.15
CA PRO A 35 26.33 13.91 31.05
C PRO A 35 27.24 12.69 30.92
N GLY A 36 27.05 11.92 29.84
CA GLY A 36 27.98 10.86 29.46
C GLY A 36 29.33 11.43 28.98
N VAL A 37 30.44 10.85 29.42
CA VAL A 37 31.79 11.36 29.15
C VAL A 37 32.38 10.70 27.89
N SER A 38 32.64 11.48 26.85
CA SER A 38 33.29 11.00 25.63
C SER A 38 34.79 10.76 25.85
N TYR A 39 35.22 9.50 25.77
CA TYR A 39 36.64 9.16 25.61
C TYR A 39 36.99 9.10 24.13
N ALA A 40 38.01 9.87 23.73
CA ALA A 40 38.62 9.75 22.41
C ALA A 40 39.85 8.82 22.50
N GLN A 41 39.90 7.80 21.65
CA GLN A 41 41.13 7.09 21.31
C GLN A 41 41.26 6.98 19.80
N GLN A 42 42.44 7.35 19.29
CA GLN A 42 42.83 7.09 17.92
C GLN A 42 43.38 5.65 17.83
N GLY A 43 42.97 4.92 16.81
CA GLY A 43 43.49 3.61 16.47
C GLY A 43 43.31 3.37 14.97
N THR A 44 44.38 3.54 14.20
CA THR A 44 44.35 3.48 12.73
C THR A 44 44.70 2.09 12.22
N GLU A 45 43.77 1.47 11.48
CA GLU A 45 44.14 0.62 10.34
C GLU A 45 43.01 0.64 9.30
N ALA A 46 43.34 0.42 8.03
CA ALA A 46 42.43 0.66 6.91
C ALA A 46 42.29 -0.57 6.01
N THR A 47 41.05 -1.01 5.81
CA THR A 47 40.64 -2.05 4.86
C THR A 47 39.31 -1.64 4.19
N PRO A 48 38.95 -2.20 3.03
CA PRO A 48 38.12 -1.47 2.06
C PRO A 48 36.66 -1.28 2.46
N VAL A 49 36.12 -0.10 2.14
CA VAL A 49 34.68 0.19 2.25
C VAL A 49 33.92 -0.60 1.17
N GLN A 50 33.12 -1.58 1.59
CA GLN A 50 32.02 -2.08 0.75
C GLN A 50 30.87 -1.06 0.74
N VAL A 51 30.09 -1.07 -0.35
CA VAL A 51 28.93 -0.18 -0.51
C VAL A 51 27.91 -0.49 0.58
N GLY A 52 27.47 0.55 1.30
CA GLY A 52 26.66 0.40 2.50
C GLY A 52 25.29 -0.21 2.23
N GLN A 53 24.93 -1.23 3.03
CA GLN A 53 23.53 -1.65 3.17
C GLN A 53 22.71 -0.53 3.81
N THR A 54 21.48 -0.36 3.35
CA THR A 54 20.50 0.56 3.94
C THR A 54 19.96 0.00 5.25
N ASP A 55 19.85 0.86 6.27
CA ASP A 55 19.26 0.54 7.58
C ASP A 55 17.74 0.26 7.42
N PRO A 56 17.23 -0.95 7.74
CA PRO A 56 15.82 -1.30 7.51
C PRO A 56 14.84 -0.55 8.43
N ALA A 57 15.29 0.08 9.52
CA ALA A 57 14.43 0.62 10.58
C ALA A 57 13.59 1.85 10.18
N ASN A 58 13.70 2.33 8.93
CA ASN A 58 12.75 3.27 8.33
C ASN A 58 12.42 2.82 6.90
N PRO A 59 11.21 2.29 6.62
CA PRO A 59 10.77 2.18 5.23
C PRO A 59 10.74 3.59 4.62
N PRO A 60 11.35 3.82 3.45
CA PRO A 60 11.40 5.15 2.86
C PRO A 60 9.98 5.62 2.56
N THR A 61 9.55 6.71 3.20
CA THR A 61 8.32 7.40 2.81
C THR A 61 8.42 7.71 1.32
N ALA A 62 7.52 7.14 0.50
CA ALA A 62 7.61 7.22 -0.94
C ALA A 62 7.76 8.69 -1.36
N ALA A 63 8.89 9.01 -1.99
CA ALA A 63 9.19 10.38 -2.39
C ALA A 63 8.06 10.87 -3.32
N PRO A 64 7.53 12.09 -3.13
CA PRO A 64 6.44 12.59 -3.97
C PRO A 64 6.81 12.46 -5.45
N LEU A 65 5.94 11.83 -6.25
CA LEU A 65 6.17 11.66 -7.69
C LEU A 65 6.39 13.04 -8.33
N THR A 66 7.65 13.36 -8.56
CA THR A 66 8.10 14.70 -8.96
C THR A 66 8.26 14.72 -10.46
N ALA A 67 7.20 15.13 -11.16
CA ALA A 67 7.23 15.26 -12.61
C ALA A 67 7.82 16.64 -12.98
N THR A 68 8.60 16.74 -14.05
CA THR A 68 9.20 18.01 -14.48
C THR A 68 8.61 18.53 -15.79
N SER A 69 8.91 19.78 -16.14
CA SER A 69 8.89 20.25 -17.53
C SER A 69 9.89 21.41 -17.73
N ALA A 70 10.38 21.58 -18.95
CA ALA A 70 11.19 22.74 -19.30
C ALA A 70 10.33 24.01 -19.35
N PHE A 71 10.91 25.14 -18.95
CA PHE A 71 10.37 26.46 -19.28
C PHE A 71 10.32 26.64 -20.82
N PRO A 72 9.30 27.33 -21.37
CA PRO A 72 9.22 27.58 -22.81
C PRO A 72 10.47 28.24 -23.39
N ALA A 73 10.80 27.94 -24.65
CA ALA A 73 11.95 28.51 -25.34
C ALA A 73 11.88 30.05 -25.43
N ASP A 74 13.05 30.69 -25.60
CA ASP A 74 13.25 32.14 -25.57
C ASP A 74 12.14 32.94 -26.26
N SER A 75 11.60 33.95 -25.57
CA SER A 75 10.67 34.87 -26.21
C SER A 75 11.37 35.68 -27.29
N ALA A 76 10.60 36.11 -28.29
CA ALA A 76 11.03 37.20 -29.17
C ALA A 76 11.47 38.42 -28.32
N GLU A 77 12.51 39.11 -28.77
CA GLU A 77 12.99 40.32 -28.09
C GLU A 77 12.02 41.48 -28.37
N HIS A 78 11.46 42.06 -27.31
CA HIS A 78 10.50 43.15 -27.38
C HIS A 78 11.18 44.48 -27.02
N CYS A 79 11.52 45.26 -28.06
CA CYS A 79 12.06 46.61 -27.93
C CYS A 79 10.96 47.68 -27.90
N ARG A 80 11.12 48.69 -27.03
CA ARG A 80 10.28 49.88 -26.92
C ARG A 80 11.15 51.15 -26.79
N PRO A 81 10.79 52.29 -27.41
CA PRO A 81 11.54 53.54 -27.23
C PRO A 81 11.58 53.99 -25.77
N THR A 82 12.76 54.41 -25.29
CA THR A 82 12.91 54.94 -23.93
C THR A 82 12.20 56.29 -23.78
N ARG A 83 11.42 56.46 -22.70
CA ARG A 83 10.59 57.64 -22.43
C ARG A 83 11.42 58.93 -22.46
N ALA A 84 10.92 59.94 -23.19
CA ALA A 84 11.53 61.26 -23.24
C ALA A 84 11.73 61.84 -21.82
N GLY A 85 12.95 62.30 -21.54
CA GLY A 85 13.32 62.89 -20.25
C GLY A 85 13.74 61.91 -19.14
N SER A 86 13.69 60.59 -19.33
CA SER A 86 14.19 59.61 -18.33
C SER A 86 15.71 59.70 -18.15
N LYS A 87 16.27 59.06 -17.10
CA LYS A 87 17.74 58.99 -16.89
C LYS A 87 18.40 58.33 -18.11
N GLU A 88 17.82 57.26 -18.63
CA GLU A 88 18.33 56.47 -19.75
C GLU A 88 18.36 57.30 -21.04
N ARG A 89 17.29 58.08 -21.31
CA ARG A 89 17.26 59.00 -22.45
C ARG A 89 18.35 60.08 -22.36
N ARG A 90 18.70 60.52 -21.14
CA ARG A 90 19.82 61.47 -20.91
C ARG A 90 21.18 60.78 -21.03
N ALA A 91 21.27 59.49 -20.72
CA ALA A 91 22.44 58.64 -20.94
C ALA A 91 22.58 58.14 -22.40
N GLY A 92 21.78 58.66 -23.33
CA GLY A 92 21.88 58.36 -24.77
C GLY A 92 21.08 57.14 -25.25
N ALA A 93 20.34 56.46 -24.37
CA ALA A 93 19.49 55.34 -24.78
C ALA A 93 18.37 55.82 -25.71
N ALA A 94 18.12 55.07 -26.79
CA ALA A 94 17.01 55.26 -27.70
C ALA A 94 15.87 54.27 -27.43
N GLU A 95 16.21 53.03 -27.07
CA GLU A 95 15.27 51.93 -26.81
C GLU A 95 15.69 51.07 -25.61
N ALA A 96 14.69 50.38 -25.04
CA ALA A 96 14.85 49.33 -24.05
C ALA A 96 14.22 48.05 -24.60
N CYS A 97 14.98 46.96 -24.57
CA CYS A 97 14.60 45.66 -25.11
C CYS A 97 14.55 44.61 -24.00
N VAL A 98 13.56 43.71 -24.05
CA VAL A 98 13.40 42.64 -23.06
C VAL A 98 13.10 41.31 -23.73
N ARG A 99 13.61 40.22 -23.14
CA ARG A 99 13.30 38.83 -23.52
C ARG A 99 13.23 37.93 -22.30
N THR A 100 12.41 36.88 -22.36
CA THR A 100 12.46 35.75 -21.42
C THR A 100 13.29 34.61 -21.99
N SER A 101 13.91 33.85 -21.10
CA SER A 101 14.77 32.70 -21.40
C SER A 101 14.84 31.79 -20.16
N PRO A 102 15.15 30.49 -20.28
CA PRO A 102 15.75 29.75 -19.18
C PRO A 102 17.02 30.45 -18.69
N ALA A 103 17.31 30.47 -17.39
CA ALA A 103 18.63 30.90 -16.93
C ALA A 103 19.70 29.93 -17.44
N PRO A 104 20.85 30.42 -17.95
CA PRO A 104 21.92 29.53 -18.40
C PRO A 104 22.43 28.69 -17.23
N ALA A 105 22.62 27.39 -17.46
CA ALA A 105 23.19 26.48 -16.47
C ALA A 105 24.53 27.04 -15.97
N LYS A 106 24.61 27.34 -14.67
CA LYS A 106 25.76 28.03 -14.08
C LYS A 106 26.98 27.11 -14.07
N SER A 107 27.96 27.42 -14.93
CA SER A 107 29.27 26.75 -14.93
C SER A 107 29.88 26.81 -13.53
N THR A 108 30.41 25.68 -13.06
CA THR A 108 30.59 25.39 -11.62
C THR A 108 31.81 26.06 -11.00
N VAL A 109 31.67 27.29 -10.50
CA VAL A 109 32.58 27.86 -9.49
C VAL A 109 31.83 28.61 -8.38
N ALA A 110 31.73 27.97 -7.21
CA ALA A 110 31.70 28.58 -5.87
C ALA A 110 30.81 29.82 -5.59
N GLN A 111 29.48 29.75 -5.79
CA GLN A 111 28.56 30.73 -5.15
C GLN A 111 27.18 30.16 -4.76
N GLN A 112 27.17 29.05 -4.00
CA GLN A 112 25.96 28.24 -3.75
C GLN A 112 25.54 28.19 -2.26
N ARG A 113 25.74 29.28 -1.48
CA ARG A 113 25.59 29.24 -0.01
C ARG A 113 24.68 30.30 0.65
N THR A 114 23.91 31.05 -0.13
CA THR A 114 23.08 32.17 0.38
C THR A 114 21.60 32.16 -0.03
N LEU A 115 21.14 31.26 -0.90
CA LEU A 115 19.74 31.18 -1.35
C LEU A 115 18.88 30.13 -0.61
N ALA A 116 19.44 29.41 0.36
CA ALA A 116 18.77 28.29 1.05
C ALA A 116 17.71 28.70 2.09
N ALA A 117 17.42 29.99 2.26
CA ALA A 117 16.65 30.54 3.39
C ALA A 117 15.25 31.07 3.03
N ALA A 118 14.54 30.41 2.10
CA ALA A 118 13.16 30.74 1.75
C ALA A 118 12.28 29.53 1.32
N ALA A 119 12.84 28.32 1.20
CA ALA A 119 12.11 27.14 0.80
C ALA A 119 11.35 26.54 1.99
N VAL A 120 10.02 26.69 2.01
CA VAL A 120 9.13 26.07 2.99
C VAL A 120 8.31 24.98 2.30
N ALA A 121 8.60 23.71 2.64
CA ALA A 121 7.80 22.51 2.36
C ALA A 121 7.21 22.36 0.92
N GLY A 122 7.99 21.78 0.00
CA GLY A 122 7.48 21.22 -1.26
C GLY A 122 8.50 21.26 -2.41
N GLY A 123 8.81 20.09 -2.98
CA GLY A 123 9.24 19.79 -4.37
C GLY A 123 10.32 20.57 -5.12
N CYS A 124 10.88 21.67 -4.63
CA CYS A 124 11.70 22.54 -5.47
C CYS A 124 13.15 22.08 -5.62
N ASP A 125 13.41 21.29 -6.65
CA ASP A 125 14.76 21.06 -7.14
C ASP A 125 15.36 22.36 -7.72
N ILE A 126 16.52 22.75 -7.19
CA ILE A 126 17.27 23.96 -7.55
C ILE A 126 18.43 23.61 -8.51
N THR A 127 18.70 22.32 -8.76
CA THR A 127 19.84 21.87 -9.57
C THR A 127 19.71 22.18 -11.07
N SER A 128 18.48 22.32 -11.57
CA SER A 128 18.18 22.49 -13.00
C SER A 128 17.43 23.81 -13.30
N PRO A 129 18.14 24.96 -13.38
CA PRO A 129 17.54 26.26 -13.68
C PRO A 129 16.70 26.26 -14.96
N GLY A 130 15.55 26.93 -14.94
CA GLY A 130 14.59 26.93 -16.04
C GLY A 130 13.72 25.67 -16.12
N THR A 131 13.66 24.87 -15.05
CA THR A 131 12.80 23.68 -14.97
C THR A 131 11.67 23.90 -13.97
N TYR A 132 10.44 23.61 -14.37
CA TYR A 132 9.32 23.45 -13.45
C TYR A 132 9.37 22.06 -12.81
N SER A 133 9.19 21.99 -11.50
CA SER A 133 8.97 20.76 -10.73
C SER A 133 7.52 20.71 -10.24
N TYR A 134 6.89 19.54 -10.31
CA TYR A 134 5.48 19.33 -9.96
C TYR A 134 5.31 18.10 -9.07
N GLU A 135 4.68 18.31 -7.93
CA GLU A 135 4.04 17.27 -7.13
C GLU A 135 2.53 17.28 -7.45
N ARG A 136 1.77 16.25 -7.04
CA ARG A 136 0.30 16.26 -7.26
C ARG A 136 -0.41 17.42 -6.56
N PHE A 137 0.15 17.91 -5.45
CA PHE A 137 -0.37 19.05 -4.68
C PHE A 137 0.59 20.24 -4.61
N GLY A 138 1.52 20.36 -5.55
CA GLY A 138 2.47 21.47 -5.54
C GLY A 138 3.14 21.71 -6.89
N TYR A 139 3.57 22.94 -7.13
CA TYR A 139 4.43 23.26 -8.28
C TYR A 139 5.36 24.40 -7.95
N CYS A 140 6.54 24.38 -8.56
CA CYS A 140 7.45 25.52 -8.56
C CYS A 140 8.38 25.54 -9.76
N VAL A 141 8.98 26.69 -10.01
CA VAL A 141 10.05 26.91 -10.99
C VAL A 141 11.16 27.73 -10.36
N THR A 142 12.41 27.43 -10.70
CA THR A 142 13.56 28.25 -10.33
C THR A 142 14.35 28.63 -11.59
N GLY A 143 14.99 29.80 -11.58
CA GLY A 143 15.86 30.22 -12.68
C GLY A 143 15.15 30.52 -14.00
N VAL A 144 13.96 31.14 -13.96
CA VAL A 144 13.43 31.82 -15.16
C VAL A 144 14.20 33.14 -15.31
N SER A 145 14.83 33.38 -16.46
CA SER A 145 15.67 34.55 -16.72
C SER A 145 14.94 35.57 -17.59
N VAL A 146 14.84 36.82 -17.10
CA VAL A 146 14.37 37.97 -17.86
C VAL A 146 15.51 38.95 -18.05
N VAL A 147 15.94 39.14 -19.30
CA VAL A 147 17.05 40.03 -19.65
C VAL A 147 16.50 41.35 -20.16
N TYR A 148 16.93 42.45 -19.53
CA TYR A 148 16.64 43.83 -19.91
C TYR A 148 17.90 44.48 -20.50
N ILE A 149 17.79 45.09 -21.68
CA ILE A 149 18.90 45.68 -22.43
C ILE A 149 18.55 47.13 -22.79
N LEU A 150 19.45 48.08 -22.57
CA LEU A 150 19.38 49.44 -23.10
C LEU A 150 20.25 49.56 -24.35
N ARG A 151 19.73 50.19 -25.41
CA ARG A 151 20.49 50.48 -26.63
C ARG A 151 20.42 51.96 -27.01
N ASP A 152 21.48 52.47 -27.64
CA ASP A 152 21.52 53.81 -28.24
C ASP A 152 20.76 53.87 -29.58
N SER A 153 20.77 55.03 -30.25
CA SER A 153 20.12 55.22 -31.56
C SER A 153 20.76 54.44 -32.72
N ASN A 154 21.89 53.78 -32.49
CA ASN A 154 22.63 52.97 -33.45
C ASN A 154 22.50 51.47 -33.14
N GLY A 155 21.68 51.09 -32.15
CA GLY A 155 21.53 49.71 -31.68
C GLY A 155 22.65 49.22 -30.75
N LYS A 156 23.60 50.08 -30.36
CA LYS A 156 24.71 49.71 -29.48
C LYS A 156 24.20 49.54 -28.04
N GLU A 157 24.51 48.39 -27.43
CA GLU A 157 24.21 48.13 -26.02
C GLU A 157 24.93 49.13 -25.10
N LEU A 158 24.16 49.82 -24.26
CA LEU A 158 24.64 50.77 -23.23
C LEU A 158 24.65 50.14 -21.83
N GLY A 159 23.85 49.09 -21.62
CA GLY A 159 23.81 48.35 -20.36
C GLY A 159 22.77 47.24 -20.38
N ARG A 160 22.92 46.32 -19.44
CA ARG A 160 22.10 45.11 -19.31
C ARG A 160 21.86 44.76 -17.85
N GLY A 161 20.65 44.34 -17.53
CA GLY A 161 20.30 43.69 -16.27
C GLY A 161 19.62 42.35 -16.51
N THR A 162 19.85 41.38 -15.63
CA THR A 162 19.19 40.07 -15.66
C THR A 162 18.46 39.85 -14.36
N LEU A 163 17.16 39.53 -14.45
CA LEU A 163 16.33 39.14 -13.33
C LEU A 163 16.12 37.63 -13.36
N GLU A 164 16.51 36.93 -12.29
CA GLU A 164 16.13 35.54 -12.05
C GLU A 164 14.82 35.52 -11.26
N ILE A 165 13.83 34.74 -11.73
CA ILE A 165 12.54 34.52 -11.07
C ILE A 165 12.50 33.09 -10.52
N SER A 166 11.93 32.94 -9.33
CA SER A 166 11.34 31.69 -8.86
C SER A 166 9.90 31.89 -8.42
N THR A 167 9.06 30.88 -8.61
CA THR A 167 7.69 30.84 -8.07
C THR A 167 7.39 29.47 -7.49
N SER A 168 6.51 29.41 -6.48
CA SER A 168 6.15 28.15 -5.80
C SER A 168 4.77 28.23 -5.16
N ALA A 169 3.95 27.19 -5.31
CA ALA A 169 2.63 27.08 -4.70
C ALA A 169 2.33 25.66 -4.20
N THR A 170 1.64 25.58 -3.05
CA THR A 170 0.96 24.38 -2.58
C THR A 170 -0.52 24.46 -2.97
N LEU A 171 -1.05 23.39 -3.55
CA LEU A 171 -2.46 23.27 -3.90
C LEU A 171 -3.26 22.64 -2.74
N PRO A 172 -4.43 23.19 -2.39
CA PRO A 172 -5.25 22.68 -1.31
C PRO A 172 -5.92 21.36 -1.68
N LYS A 173 -5.66 20.29 -0.90
CA LYS A 173 -6.47 19.06 -0.92
C LYS A 173 -7.96 19.35 -0.65
N ALA A 174 -8.24 20.33 0.21
CA ALA A 174 -9.57 20.78 0.62
C ALA A 174 -9.64 22.31 0.68
N GLY A 175 -10.71 22.90 0.11
CA GLY A 175 -10.81 24.32 -0.24
C GLY A 175 -10.23 24.63 -1.62
N THR A 176 -10.72 25.67 -2.30
CA THR A 176 -10.36 25.98 -3.70
C THR A 176 -9.62 27.32 -3.86
N THR A 177 -8.95 27.77 -2.81
CA THR A 177 -8.16 29.02 -2.78
C THR A 177 -6.72 28.73 -2.36
N TRP A 178 -5.75 29.28 -3.10
CA TRP A 178 -4.33 29.13 -2.80
C TRP A 178 -3.54 30.41 -3.04
N SER A 179 -2.33 30.44 -2.51
CA SER A 179 -1.33 31.48 -2.80
C SER A 179 -0.14 30.86 -3.52
N GLU A 180 0.44 31.61 -4.45
CA GLU A 180 1.72 31.30 -5.06
C GLU A 180 2.72 32.36 -4.59
N GLN A 181 3.81 31.90 -3.97
CA GLN A 181 4.94 32.75 -3.62
C GLN A 181 5.73 33.05 -4.88
N VAL A 182 6.07 34.32 -5.08
CA VAL A 182 6.88 34.81 -6.20
C VAL A 182 8.12 35.48 -5.62
N THR A 183 9.28 35.24 -6.23
CA THR A 183 10.52 35.99 -5.95
C THR A 183 11.21 36.39 -7.25
N VAL A 184 11.65 37.64 -7.34
CA VAL A 184 12.49 38.19 -8.40
C VAL A 184 13.82 38.64 -7.76
N THR A 185 14.95 38.30 -8.35
CA THR A 185 16.29 38.70 -7.90
C THR A 185 17.09 39.29 -9.06
N MET A 186 17.78 40.42 -8.88
CA MET A 186 18.68 40.95 -9.91
C MET A 186 20.01 40.20 -9.87
N ALA A 187 20.16 39.20 -10.75
CA ALA A 187 21.30 38.29 -10.79
C ALA A 187 22.52 38.85 -11.55
N ALA A 188 22.30 39.78 -12.50
CA ALA A 188 23.39 40.48 -13.20
C ALA A 188 23.03 41.94 -13.51
N ALA A 189 24.05 42.80 -13.56
CA ALA A 189 23.96 44.23 -13.85
C ALA A 189 25.25 44.68 -14.57
N SER A 190 25.14 45.52 -15.61
CA SER A 190 26.30 46.02 -16.36
C SER A 190 25.98 47.29 -17.17
N GLY A 191 27.00 48.13 -17.39
CA GLY A 191 26.86 49.41 -18.07
C GLY A 191 25.90 50.36 -17.33
N GLU A 192 25.09 51.09 -18.08
CA GLU A 192 24.12 52.06 -17.53
C GLU A 192 22.97 51.42 -16.71
N VAL A 193 22.77 50.11 -16.82
CA VAL A 193 21.75 49.36 -16.05
C VAL A 193 22.33 48.96 -14.70
N THR A 194 22.36 49.93 -13.78
CA THR A 194 22.82 49.75 -12.39
C THR A 194 21.70 49.31 -11.43
N ALA A 195 20.44 49.49 -11.83
CA ALA A 195 19.24 49.13 -11.08
C ALA A 195 18.04 48.97 -12.01
N LEU A 196 17.04 48.18 -11.59
CA LEU A 196 15.78 47.96 -12.32
C LEU A 196 14.58 48.06 -11.38
N ASN A 197 13.47 48.60 -11.87
CA ASN A 197 12.18 48.54 -11.19
C ASN A 197 11.36 47.38 -11.78
N ALA A 198 10.85 46.49 -10.93
CA ALA A 198 10.09 45.31 -11.36
C ALA A 198 8.68 45.27 -10.77
N LYS A 199 7.69 44.97 -11.61
CA LYS A 199 6.28 44.77 -11.23
C LYS A 199 5.78 43.48 -11.86
N PHE A 200 5.18 42.61 -11.04
CA PHE A 200 4.68 41.30 -11.47
C PHE A 200 3.14 41.31 -11.56
N ARG A 201 2.58 40.60 -12.54
CA ARG A 201 1.16 40.35 -12.68
C ARG A 201 0.87 38.87 -12.87
N ALA A 202 0.01 38.34 -12.01
CA ALA A 202 -0.61 37.03 -12.15
C ALA A 202 -2.02 37.14 -12.77
N ALA A 203 -2.35 36.15 -13.58
CA ALA A 203 -3.67 35.84 -14.11
C ALA A 203 -3.82 34.31 -14.21
N CYS A 204 -4.97 33.84 -14.71
CA CYS A 204 -5.22 32.44 -15.03
C CYS A 204 -6.33 32.35 -16.08
N THR A 205 -6.50 31.18 -16.71
CA THR A 205 -7.56 30.94 -17.70
C THR A 205 -8.94 30.72 -17.06
N THR A 206 -9.97 30.65 -17.90
CA THR A 206 -11.35 30.28 -17.52
C THR A 206 -11.38 29.09 -16.56
N GLY A 207 -12.18 29.18 -15.49
CA GLY A 207 -12.20 28.21 -14.38
C GLY A 207 -11.45 28.67 -13.13
N CYS A 208 -10.60 29.69 -13.25
CA CYS A 208 -9.87 30.32 -12.15
C CYS A 208 -10.07 31.85 -12.12
N THR A 209 -9.83 32.47 -10.97
CA THR A 209 -9.74 33.92 -10.77
C THR A 209 -8.50 34.25 -9.94
N ALA A 210 -7.63 35.13 -10.45
CA ALA A 210 -6.50 35.66 -9.69
C ALA A 210 -6.98 36.76 -8.72
N THR A 211 -7.26 36.39 -7.47
CA THR A 211 -7.82 37.28 -6.44
C THR A 211 -6.81 38.31 -5.92
N LYS A 212 -5.51 37.98 -5.93
CA LYS A 212 -4.41 38.94 -5.68
C LYS A 212 -3.46 38.90 -6.87
N THR A 213 -3.70 39.78 -7.85
CA THR A 213 -3.00 39.80 -9.15
C THR A 213 -1.57 40.35 -9.11
N ALA A 214 -1.07 40.86 -7.98
CA ALA A 214 0.33 41.30 -7.86
C ALA A 214 0.88 41.06 -6.44
N PRO A 215 2.14 40.60 -6.32
CA PRO A 215 2.84 40.48 -5.05
C PRO A 215 3.49 41.81 -4.64
N TRP A 216 3.95 42.61 -5.60
CA TRP A 216 4.50 43.96 -5.44
C TRP A 216 4.17 44.84 -6.67
N TYR A 217 4.20 46.16 -6.48
CA TYR A 217 3.73 47.17 -7.46
C TYR A 217 4.87 48.05 -7.99
N GLY A 218 6.05 47.45 -8.16
CA GLY A 218 7.32 48.15 -8.33
C GLY A 218 8.22 47.92 -7.12
N GLY A 219 9.46 48.38 -7.24
CA GLY A 219 10.51 48.26 -6.23
C GLY A 219 11.86 48.25 -6.94
N ASP A 220 12.80 49.06 -6.46
CA ASP A 220 14.11 49.20 -7.09
C ASP A 220 15.03 48.07 -6.64
N LEU A 221 15.42 47.23 -7.60
CA LEU A 221 16.38 46.15 -7.46
C LEU A 221 17.75 46.64 -7.92
N THR A 222 18.75 46.53 -7.05
CA THR A 222 20.17 46.55 -7.42
C THR A 222 20.73 45.12 -7.41
N LEU A 223 21.94 44.93 -7.94
CA LEU A 223 22.60 43.63 -8.06
C LEU A 223 22.60 42.86 -6.72
N GLY A 224 22.06 41.63 -6.72
CA GLY A 224 21.94 40.78 -5.54
C GLY A 224 20.73 41.06 -4.64
N GLN A 225 19.92 42.09 -4.91
CA GLN A 225 18.66 42.30 -4.18
C GLN A 225 17.51 41.50 -4.79
N SER A 226 16.51 41.21 -3.95
CA SER A 226 15.29 40.48 -4.30
C SER A 226 14.02 41.22 -3.89
N LEU A 227 12.94 41.03 -4.66
CA LEU A 227 11.57 41.32 -4.27
C LEU A 227 10.82 39.99 -4.12
N SER A 228 10.08 39.84 -3.01
CA SER A 228 9.37 38.60 -2.66
C SER A 228 7.98 38.88 -2.11
N GLY A 229 7.04 37.97 -2.35
CA GLY A 229 5.66 38.07 -1.88
C GLY A 229 4.68 37.22 -2.70
N THR A 230 3.45 37.11 -2.22
CA THR A 230 2.44 36.20 -2.80
C THR A 230 1.55 36.84 -3.85
N VAL A 231 1.18 36.08 -4.88
CA VAL A 231 -0.09 36.23 -5.59
C VAL A 231 -1.10 35.22 -5.04
N ALA A 232 -2.39 35.39 -5.32
CA ALA A 232 -3.43 34.50 -4.83
C ALA A 232 -4.51 34.26 -5.88
N TYR A 233 -5.13 33.08 -5.79
CA TYR A 233 -6.06 32.54 -6.77
C TYR A 233 -7.26 31.87 -6.08
N SER A 234 -8.35 31.76 -6.81
CA SER A 234 -9.53 30.97 -6.43
C SER A 234 -10.12 30.23 -7.64
N SER A 235 -10.74 29.09 -7.39
CA SER A 235 -11.61 28.39 -8.33
C SER A 235 -12.96 28.06 -7.66
N ALA A 236 -13.98 27.80 -8.47
CA ALA A 236 -15.32 27.43 -8.02
C ALA A 236 -15.92 26.35 -8.94
N PRO A 237 -15.41 25.11 -8.89
CA PRO A 237 -16.05 23.97 -9.56
C PRO A 237 -17.48 23.77 -9.04
N ALA A 238 -18.36 23.27 -9.90
CA ALA A 238 -19.70 22.88 -9.47
C ALA A 238 -19.65 21.55 -8.71
N LEU A 239 -20.71 21.23 -7.95
CA LEU A 239 -20.85 19.92 -7.31
C LEU A 239 -20.81 18.82 -8.39
N ASN A 240 -20.02 17.78 -8.14
CA ASN A 240 -19.77 16.66 -9.05
C ASN A 240 -19.15 17.07 -10.40
N SER A 241 -18.39 18.17 -10.46
CA SER A 241 -17.61 18.55 -11.65
C SER A 241 -16.16 18.96 -11.35
N SER A 242 -15.36 19.06 -12.40
CA SER A 242 -13.99 19.58 -12.40
C SER A 242 -13.85 20.74 -13.38
N VAL A 243 -12.86 21.60 -13.13
CA VAL A 243 -12.41 22.65 -14.05
C VAL A 243 -10.89 22.64 -14.13
N ASP A 244 -10.37 22.59 -15.36
CA ASP A 244 -8.94 22.71 -15.66
C ASP A 244 -8.61 24.14 -16.08
N PHE A 245 -7.49 24.68 -15.60
CA PHE A 245 -6.96 25.98 -16.02
C PHE A 245 -5.44 26.03 -15.93
N THR A 246 -4.81 26.99 -16.58
CA THR A 246 -3.40 27.35 -16.36
C THR A 246 -3.28 28.69 -15.65
N THR A 247 -2.25 28.84 -14.82
CA THR A 247 -1.82 30.15 -14.31
C THR A 247 -0.93 30.83 -15.34
N SER A 248 -1.02 32.16 -15.43
CA SER A 248 -0.31 32.99 -16.42
C SER A 248 0.30 34.22 -15.77
N TYR A 249 1.44 34.64 -16.30
CA TYR A 249 2.37 35.54 -15.62
C TYR A 249 2.91 36.60 -16.57
N LYS A 250 3.02 37.84 -16.07
CA LYS A 250 3.56 38.99 -16.80
C LYS A 250 4.50 39.79 -15.92
N LEU A 251 5.75 39.95 -16.34
CA LEU A 251 6.72 40.82 -15.68
C LEU A 251 6.91 42.12 -16.46
N TYR A 252 6.81 43.22 -15.74
CA TYR A 252 7.02 44.59 -16.20
C TYR A 252 8.37 45.02 -15.63
N VAL A 253 9.33 45.34 -16.49
CA VAL A 253 10.72 45.68 -16.11
C VAL A 253 11.09 47.02 -16.73
N THR A 254 11.44 48.01 -15.92
CA THR A 254 11.88 49.33 -16.38
C THR A 254 13.08 49.83 -15.58
N SER A 255 13.64 50.95 -15.98
CA SER A 255 14.50 51.75 -15.09
C SER A 255 13.73 52.30 -13.87
N PRO A 256 14.44 52.61 -12.77
CA PRO A 256 13.89 53.38 -11.65
C PRO A 256 13.28 54.71 -12.11
N GLY A 257 12.12 55.07 -11.56
CA GLY A 257 11.40 56.31 -11.89
C GLY A 257 10.69 56.32 -13.26
N ALA A 258 10.86 55.30 -14.10
CA ALA A 258 10.07 55.13 -15.31
C ALA A 258 8.72 54.44 -15.02
N THR A 259 7.70 54.73 -15.84
CA THR A 259 6.36 54.13 -15.72
C THR A 259 6.20 53.00 -16.73
N ALA A 260 6.09 51.75 -16.26
CA ALA A 260 5.84 50.61 -17.13
C ALA A 260 4.39 50.62 -17.66
N VAL A 261 4.25 50.73 -18.99
CA VAL A 261 2.94 50.75 -19.69
C VAL A 261 2.57 49.39 -20.29
N ASP A 262 3.54 48.65 -20.82
CA ASP A 262 3.36 47.29 -21.38
C ASP A 262 4.05 46.21 -20.51
N PRO A 263 3.58 44.96 -20.54
CA PRO A 263 4.31 43.82 -20.02
C PRO A 263 5.51 43.52 -20.95
N ASN A 264 6.70 43.40 -20.38
CA ASN A 264 7.93 43.21 -21.15
C ASN A 264 8.37 41.74 -21.22
N ALA A 265 7.74 40.88 -20.41
CA ALA A 265 7.91 39.44 -20.36
C ALA A 265 6.57 38.80 -20.02
N SER A 266 6.23 37.67 -20.66
CA SER A 266 4.97 36.93 -20.42
C SER A 266 5.22 35.43 -20.61
N TRP A 267 4.65 34.60 -19.72
CA TRP A 267 4.69 33.14 -19.83
C TRP A 267 3.51 32.52 -19.06
N ASP A 268 3.22 31.26 -19.34
CA ASP A 268 2.19 30.47 -18.66
C ASP A 268 2.85 29.30 -17.90
N ASN A 269 2.15 28.74 -16.91
CA ASN A 269 2.53 27.48 -16.29
C ASN A 269 2.32 26.34 -17.31
N PRO A 270 3.36 25.56 -17.68
CA PRO A 270 3.25 24.51 -18.71
C PRO A 270 2.23 23.41 -18.42
N ARG A 271 1.84 23.19 -17.15
CA ARG A 271 0.85 22.19 -16.76
C ARG A 271 -0.43 22.85 -16.24
N LYS A 272 -1.56 22.22 -16.56
CA LYS A 272 -2.86 22.54 -15.98
C LYS A 272 -2.88 22.28 -14.47
N ILE A 273 -3.65 23.10 -13.76
CA ILE A 273 -4.18 22.83 -12.43
C ILE A 273 -5.65 22.44 -12.63
N ARG A 274 -6.08 21.36 -11.99
CA ARG A 274 -7.49 21.00 -11.83
C ARG A 274 -7.95 21.52 -10.49
N CYS A 275 -9.13 22.14 -10.44
CA CYS A 275 -9.92 22.17 -9.21
C CYS A 275 -11.23 21.43 -9.45
N ASP A 276 -11.66 20.61 -8.51
CA ASP A 276 -12.83 19.76 -8.63
C ASP A 276 -13.64 19.70 -7.34
N ASN A 277 -14.87 19.22 -7.47
CA ASN A 277 -15.71 18.76 -6.37
C ASN A 277 -16.37 17.41 -6.78
N ALA A 278 -15.55 16.51 -7.35
CA ALA A 278 -16.00 15.33 -8.10
C ALA A 278 -15.46 13.99 -7.58
N VAL A 279 -14.73 13.98 -6.46
CA VAL A 279 -14.29 12.75 -5.79
C VAL A 279 -15.49 11.93 -5.26
N GLY A 280 -16.53 12.61 -4.77
CA GLY A 280 -17.70 12.00 -4.16
C GLY A 280 -17.62 11.86 -2.63
N GLY A 281 -18.58 11.13 -2.05
CA GLY A 281 -18.66 10.91 -0.60
C GLY A 281 -18.82 12.20 0.20
N THR A 282 -18.01 12.36 1.24
CA THR A 282 -17.92 13.57 2.09
C THR A 282 -16.80 14.52 1.65
N SER A 283 -16.07 14.21 0.57
CA SER A 283 -14.95 15.03 0.09
C SER A 283 -15.42 16.43 -0.29
N SER A 284 -14.69 17.45 0.20
CA SER A 284 -14.91 18.83 -0.20
C SER A 284 -14.24 19.16 -1.53
N ALA A 285 -14.57 20.32 -2.10
CA ALA A 285 -13.89 20.83 -3.29
C ALA A 285 -12.40 21.11 -3.00
N GLY A 286 -11.53 20.89 -3.97
CA GLY A 286 -10.08 21.04 -3.81
C GLY A 286 -9.35 21.07 -5.16
N CYS A 287 -8.02 21.15 -5.14
CA CYS A 287 -7.20 21.32 -6.34
C CYS A 287 -5.96 20.42 -6.38
N ALA A 288 -5.54 20.02 -7.59
CA ALA A 288 -4.39 19.15 -7.84
C ALA A 288 -3.75 19.44 -9.23
N VAL A 289 -2.56 18.91 -9.49
CA VAL A 289 -1.95 18.85 -10.82
C VAL A 289 -2.33 17.49 -11.45
N PRO A 290 -3.34 17.41 -12.35
CA PRO A 290 -3.87 16.13 -12.84
C PRO A 290 -2.91 15.33 -13.73
N SER A 291 -1.78 15.93 -14.14
CA SER A 291 -0.71 15.27 -14.91
C SER A 291 0.43 14.71 -14.05
N VAL A 292 0.24 14.66 -12.73
CA VAL A 292 1.04 13.86 -11.79
C VAL A 292 0.14 12.73 -11.28
N MET A 293 0.60 11.48 -11.45
CA MET A 293 -0.17 10.30 -11.06
C MET A 293 -0.50 10.34 -9.56
N PRO A 294 -1.75 10.05 -9.14
CA PRO A 294 -2.06 9.83 -7.73
C PRO A 294 -1.50 8.49 -7.28
N VAL A 295 -0.77 8.51 -6.17
CA VAL A 295 -0.36 7.30 -5.45
C VAL A 295 -1.27 7.16 -4.24
N VAL A 296 -2.21 6.22 -4.30
CA VAL A 296 -3.15 5.90 -3.22
C VAL A 296 -2.45 5.00 -2.21
N PRO A 297 -2.23 5.42 -0.96
CA PRO A 297 -1.73 4.55 0.08
C PRO A 297 -2.85 3.68 0.63
N MET A 298 -2.56 2.41 0.90
CA MET A 298 -3.38 1.53 1.73
C MET A 298 -2.47 0.93 2.80
N SER A 299 -2.91 0.94 4.06
CA SER A 299 -2.07 0.52 5.19
C SER A 299 -2.83 -0.29 6.23
N ALA A 300 -2.13 -1.20 6.90
CA ALA A 300 -2.63 -1.93 8.06
C ALA A 300 -1.49 -2.22 9.05
N THR A 301 -1.80 -2.14 10.34
CA THR A 301 -0.97 -2.68 11.42
C THR A 301 -1.43 -4.09 11.81
N ALA A 302 -0.68 -4.77 12.68
CA ALA A 302 -1.10 -6.05 13.27
C ALA A 302 -2.35 -5.94 14.18
N SER A 303 -2.74 -4.74 14.58
CA SER A 303 -3.98 -4.49 15.34
C SER A 303 -5.19 -4.13 14.47
N ASP A 304 -5.01 -3.91 13.17
CA ASP A 304 -6.08 -3.57 12.25
C ASP A 304 -6.70 -4.83 11.60
N PRO A 305 -7.97 -4.78 11.18
CA PRO A 305 -8.56 -5.78 10.28
C PRO A 305 -7.98 -5.60 8.86
N GLY A 306 -6.70 -5.93 8.71
CA GLY A 306 -5.89 -5.68 7.52
C GLY A 306 -6.01 -6.67 6.37
N GLY A 307 -6.72 -7.79 6.53
CA GLY A 307 -6.67 -8.93 5.58
C GLY A 307 -6.96 -8.56 4.12
N GLY A 308 -7.93 -7.68 3.87
CA GLY A 308 -8.17 -7.16 2.52
C GLY A 308 -6.95 -6.44 1.93
N VAL A 309 -6.34 -5.54 2.71
CA VAL A 309 -5.12 -4.81 2.31
C VAL A 309 -3.95 -5.78 2.03
N ALA A 310 -3.81 -6.82 2.85
CA ALA A 310 -2.80 -7.86 2.67
C ALA A 310 -3.01 -8.67 1.37
N ALA A 311 -4.22 -9.15 1.11
CA ALA A 311 -4.54 -9.88 -0.12
C ALA A 311 -4.32 -9.03 -1.38
N TYR A 312 -4.61 -7.72 -1.32
CA TYR A 312 -4.39 -6.80 -2.44
C TYR A 312 -2.90 -6.51 -2.67
N ALA A 313 -2.10 -6.36 -1.61
CA ALA A 313 -0.65 -6.24 -1.69
C ALA A 313 -0.01 -7.52 -2.26
N TRP A 314 -0.46 -8.70 -1.81
CA TRP A 314 -0.05 -9.99 -2.36
C TRP A 314 -0.39 -10.08 -3.85
N ALA A 315 -1.61 -9.70 -4.26
CA ALA A 315 -2.05 -9.73 -5.66
C ALA A 315 -1.19 -8.85 -6.58
N GLN A 316 -0.87 -7.63 -6.13
CA GLN A 316 0.01 -6.71 -6.86
C GLN A 316 1.45 -7.25 -7.02
N ASN A 317 1.90 -8.15 -6.14
CA ASN A 317 3.25 -8.72 -6.15
C ASN A 317 3.35 -10.10 -6.84
N ASN A 318 2.26 -10.89 -6.87
CA ASN A 318 2.28 -12.27 -7.34
C ASN A 318 1.55 -12.51 -8.67
N LEU A 319 0.76 -11.57 -9.17
CA LEU A 319 0.09 -11.67 -10.48
C LEU A 319 0.80 -10.82 -11.55
N ASN A 320 0.90 -11.36 -12.76
CA ASN A 320 1.52 -10.75 -13.94
C ASN A 320 0.90 -9.39 -14.32
N GLY A 321 -0.36 -9.15 -13.97
CA GLY A 321 -1.01 -7.85 -14.17
C GLY A 321 -0.37 -6.72 -13.35
N ALA A 322 0.24 -7.03 -12.20
CA ALA A 322 0.97 -6.10 -11.33
C ALA A 322 0.17 -4.82 -10.97
N TRP A 323 -1.16 -4.94 -10.89
CA TRP A 323 -2.09 -3.82 -10.92
C TRP A 323 -1.87 -2.78 -9.81
N GLY A 324 -1.91 -1.51 -10.17
CA GLY A 324 -1.64 -0.37 -9.29
C GLY A 324 -0.15 0.02 -9.19
N LYS A 325 0.77 -0.57 -9.98
CA LYS A 325 2.14 -0.08 -10.13
C LYS A 325 2.26 0.86 -11.33
N GLU A 326 3.33 1.66 -11.40
CA GLU A 326 3.62 2.64 -12.49
C GLU A 326 3.41 2.09 -13.91
N GLY A 327 3.78 0.81 -14.17
CA GLY A 327 3.60 0.15 -15.47
C GLY A 327 2.19 -0.40 -15.74
N SER A 328 1.37 -0.56 -14.70
CA SER A 328 0.01 -1.13 -14.73
C SER A 328 -0.95 -0.36 -13.81
N PRO A 329 -1.11 0.97 -13.95
CA PRO A 329 -1.97 1.76 -13.06
C PRO A 329 -3.44 1.36 -13.22
N LEU A 330 -4.21 1.47 -12.14
CA LEU A 330 -5.66 1.29 -12.16
C LEU A 330 -6.33 2.57 -12.67
N THR A 331 -7.52 2.47 -13.25
CA THR A 331 -8.31 3.61 -13.71
C THR A 331 -9.61 3.70 -12.91
N ARG A 332 -9.84 4.78 -12.16
CA ARG A 332 -11.04 4.91 -11.32
C ARG A 332 -12.31 4.91 -12.17
N SER A 333 -13.33 4.18 -11.72
CA SER A 333 -14.63 4.06 -12.39
C SER A 333 -15.77 3.98 -11.39
N THR A 334 -16.54 5.06 -11.30
CA THR A 334 -17.73 5.20 -10.44
C THR A 334 -18.98 4.54 -11.02
N ASN A 335 -18.99 4.25 -12.32
CA ASN A 335 -20.11 3.63 -13.02
C ASN A 335 -19.89 2.10 -13.13
N GLY A 336 -20.93 1.30 -12.87
CA GLY A 336 -20.87 -0.17 -12.99
C GLY A 336 -20.05 -0.89 -11.91
N VAL A 337 -19.79 -0.24 -10.76
CA VAL A 337 -19.02 -0.81 -9.64
C VAL A 337 -19.62 -2.13 -9.16
N ALA A 338 -20.93 -2.14 -8.90
CA ALA A 338 -21.64 -3.32 -8.42
C ALA A 338 -21.58 -4.49 -9.42
N ASP A 339 -21.65 -4.21 -10.73
CA ASP A 339 -21.58 -5.23 -11.78
C ASP A 339 -20.18 -5.86 -11.85
N ARG A 340 -19.12 -5.04 -11.69
CA ARG A 340 -17.73 -5.54 -11.63
C ARG A 340 -17.49 -6.38 -10.38
N THR A 341 -17.82 -5.89 -9.19
CA THR A 341 -17.67 -6.68 -7.95
C THR A 341 -18.51 -7.97 -8.00
N ALA A 342 -19.72 -7.95 -8.56
CA ALA A 342 -20.54 -9.14 -8.75
C ALA A 342 -19.97 -10.13 -9.79
N SER A 343 -19.20 -9.65 -10.76
CA SER A 343 -18.46 -10.50 -11.71
C SER A 343 -17.23 -11.14 -11.06
N THR A 344 -16.40 -10.35 -10.36
CA THR A 344 -15.21 -10.85 -9.65
C THR A 344 -15.59 -11.84 -8.55
N CYS A 345 -16.63 -11.54 -7.76
CA CYS A 345 -17.15 -12.44 -6.71
C CYS A 345 -18.16 -13.48 -7.24
N GLY A 346 -18.34 -13.58 -8.56
CA GLY A 346 -19.22 -14.56 -9.19
C GLY A 346 -18.75 -15.98 -8.93
N GLY A 347 -19.61 -16.81 -8.31
CA GLY A 347 -19.30 -18.20 -7.95
C GLY A 347 -18.50 -18.38 -6.65
N PHE A 348 -18.20 -17.30 -5.93
CA PHE A 348 -17.51 -17.35 -4.63
C PHE A 348 -18.22 -18.29 -3.64
N THR A 349 -17.47 -19.22 -3.04
CA THR A 349 -17.98 -20.20 -2.08
C THR A 349 -17.37 -19.94 -0.71
N ALA A 350 -18.20 -19.50 0.24
CA ALA A 350 -17.75 -19.04 1.55
C ALA A 350 -17.14 -20.17 2.40
N GLN A 351 -15.85 -20.03 2.75
CA GLN A 351 -15.04 -20.95 3.53
C GLN A 351 -15.20 -20.69 5.03
N THR A 352 -16.43 -20.78 5.55
CA THR A 352 -16.76 -20.46 6.95
C THR A 352 -16.16 -21.41 8.00
N GLU A 353 -15.49 -22.48 7.57
CA GLU A 353 -14.61 -23.27 8.46
C GLU A 353 -13.23 -22.61 8.67
N LEU A 354 -12.79 -21.75 7.76
CA LEU A 354 -11.47 -21.10 7.75
C LEU A 354 -11.52 -19.61 8.10
N VAL A 355 -12.54 -18.88 7.61
CA VAL A 355 -12.72 -17.43 7.82
C VAL A 355 -14.10 -17.15 8.43
N ASP A 356 -14.16 -16.48 9.58
CA ASP A 356 -15.40 -16.27 10.32
C ASP A 356 -16.33 -15.25 9.63
N ASN A 357 -17.50 -15.70 9.19
CA ASN A 357 -18.45 -14.94 8.34
C ASN A 357 -17.87 -14.56 6.97
N ASP A 358 -17.03 -15.44 6.40
CA ASP A 358 -16.32 -15.26 5.13
C ASP A 358 -17.09 -14.51 4.02
N SER A 359 -16.40 -13.56 3.39
CA SER A 359 -16.91 -12.66 2.36
C SER A 359 -15.83 -12.36 1.31
N CYS A 360 -16.26 -12.06 0.09
CA CYS A 360 -15.36 -11.82 -1.03
C CYS A 360 -14.81 -10.38 -1.03
N GLY A 361 -13.48 -10.25 -0.98
CA GLY A 361 -12.75 -9.04 -1.39
C GLY A 361 -12.28 -9.17 -2.85
N ASP A 362 -12.61 -8.18 -3.67
CA ASP A 362 -12.35 -8.17 -5.11
C ASP A 362 -11.12 -7.32 -5.49
N PHE A 363 -10.13 -7.93 -6.16
CA PHE A 363 -8.98 -7.22 -6.72
C PHE A 363 -8.66 -7.65 -8.17
N PRO A 364 -8.47 -6.73 -9.14
CA PRO A 364 -8.71 -5.29 -9.03
C PRO A 364 -10.15 -4.94 -8.64
N PHE A 365 -10.29 -3.84 -7.89
CA PHE A 365 -11.56 -3.44 -7.27
C PHE A 365 -12.67 -3.18 -8.30
N GLY A 366 -13.93 -3.36 -7.90
CA GLY A 366 -15.08 -2.81 -8.62
C GLY A 366 -15.00 -1.29 -8.85
N GLU A 367 -14.29 -0.51 -8.02
CA GLU A 367 -14.06 0.93 -8.26
C GLU A 367 -12.97 1.24 -9.31
N ALA A 368 -12.35 0.22 -9.92
CA ALA A 368 -11.42 0.34 -11.05
C ALA A 368 -12.03 -0.21 -12.35
N LYS A 369 -11.57 0.24 -13.52
CA LYS A 369 -12.02 -0.27 -14.85
C LYS A 369 -11.48 -1.67 -15.14
N GLU A 370 -10.35 -1.99 -14.52
CA GLU A 370 -9.57 -3.21 -14.69
C GLU A 370 -10.14 -4.38 -13.84
N GLY A 371 -11.07 -4.09 -12.93
CA GLY A 371 -11.81 -5.09 -12.16
C GLY A 371 -12.99 -5.71 -12.92
N GLY A 372 -13.60 -6.75 -12.37
CA GLY A 372 -14.78 -7.40 -12.95
C GLY A 372 -14.50 -8.49 -13.98
N ALA A 373 -13.28 -9.02 -14.03
CA ALA A 373 -13.03 -10.34 -14.61
C ALA A 373 -13.88 -11.41 -13.89
N ALA A 374 -14.24 -12.50 -14.57
CA ALA A 374 -15.16 -13.48 -13.99
C ALA A 374 -14.47 -14.28 -12.87
N GLY A 375 -15.15 -14.48 -11.74
CA GLY A 375 -14.59 -15.12 -10.54
C GLY A 375 -13.90 -16.47 -10.77
N ALA A 376 -14.40 -17.28 -11.70
CA ALA A 376 -13.80 -18.56 -12.12
C ALA A 376 -12.45 -18.42 -12.86
N GLN A 377 -11.93 -17.21 -13.05
CA GLN A 377 -10.60 -16.91 -13.58
C GLN A 377 -9.64 -16.35 -12.51
N CYS A 378 -10.16 -16.01 -11.33
CA CYS A 378 -9.39 -15.40 -10.24
C CYS A 378 -8.68 -16.45 -9.39
N VAL A 379 -7.57 -16.07 -8.76
CA VAL A 379 -6.98 -16.85 -7.67
C VAL A 379 -7.84 -16.69 -6.41
N GLN A 380 -8.20 -17.79 -5.75
CA GLN A 380 -8.82 -17.74 -4.41
C GLN A 380 -7.73 -17.72 -3.35
N VAL A 381 -7.77 -16.75 -2.42
CA VAL A 381 -6.76 -16.61 -1.35
C VAL A 381 -7.36 -16.33 0.02
N ILE A 382 -6.70 -16.79 1.08
CA ILE A 382 -6.97 -16.39 2.48
C ILE A 382 -5.77 -15.57 3.00
N PRO A 383 -5.93 -14.26 3.28
CA PRO A 383 -4.96 -13.52 4.07
C PRO A 383 -5.04 -13.94 5.55
N ASN A 384 -3.91 -13.99 6.25
CA ASN A 384 -3.82 -14.48 7.62
C ASN A 384 -2.76 -13.72 8.42
N LEU A 385 -3.14 -13.12 9.54
CA LEU A 385 -2.19 -12.49 10.46
C LEU A 385 -1.52 -13.56 11.35
N GLY A 386 -0.24 -13.85 11.08
CA GLY A 386 0.58 -14.80 11.82
C GLY A 386 1.88 -14.15 12.29
N ASN A 387 2.28 -14.38 13.55
CA ASN A 387 3.45 -13.76 14.19
C ASN A 387 3.44 -12.22 14.19
N ASP A 388 2.26 -11.62 13.98
CA ASP A 388 1.99 -10.20 13.81
C ASP A 388 2.40 -9.64 12.42
N GLU A 389 2.66 -10.52 11.45
CA GLU A 389 2.85 -10.30 10.00
C GLU A 389 1.66 -10.82 9.18
N TRP A 390 1.47 -10.34 7.94
CA TRP A 390 0.38 -10.79 7.06
C TRP A 390 0.85 -11.78 5.99
N ASP A 391 0.49 -13.06 6.17
CA ASP A 391 0.60 -14.09 5.15
C ASP A 391 -0.61 -14.11 4.19
N THR A 392 -0.48 -14.82 3.06
CA THR A 392 -1.60 -15.04 2.13
C THR A 392 -1.49 -16.44 1.49
N TYR A 393 -2.50 -17.27 1.75
CA TYR A 393 -2.58 -18.67 1.37
C TYR A 393 -3.44 -18.87 0.11
N VAL A 394 -2.99 -19.66 -0.87
CA VAL A 394 -3.69 -19.91 -2.14
C VAL A 394 -4.51 -21.20 -2.09
N LEU A 395 -5.79 -21.13 -2.46
CA LEU A 395 -6.78 -22.23 -2.37
C LEU A 395 -7.08 -22.98 -3.70
N ASN A 396 -6.49 -22.56 -4.83
CA ASN A 396 -6.91 -22.98 -6.18
C ASN A 396 -7.10 -24.52 -6.39
N ASP A 397 -8.22 -24.89 -7.02
CA ASP A 397 -8.65 -26.28 -7.33
C ASP A 397 -7.62 -27.17 -8.06
N ALA A 398 -6.60 -26.57 -8.69
CA ALA A 398 -5.58 -27.26 -9.49
C ALA A 398 -4.19 -27.33 -8.83
N HIS A 399 -4.08 -26.94 -7.55
CA HIS A 399 -2.87 -27.01 -6.73
C HIS A 399 -1.64 -26.20 -7.21
N VAL A 400 -1.83 -25.29 -8.17
CA VAL A 400 -0.78 -24.42 -8.71
C VAL A 400 -1.33 -22.99 -8.79
N LEU A 401 -0.51 -22.01 -8.38
CA LEU A 401 -0.76 -20.59 -8.64
C LEU A 401 -0.58 -20.33 -10.15
N ASP A 402 -1.57 -19.71 -10.80
CA ASP A 402 -1.40 -19.12 -12.13
C ASP A 402 -1.17 -17.61 -12.00
N PRO A 403 0.05 -17.10 -12.21
CA PRO A 403 0.31 -15.66 -12.22
C PRO A 403 -0.41 -14.92 -13.37
N ALA A 404 -0.91 -15.62 -14.39
CA ALA A 404 -1.70 -15.02 -15.48
C ALA A 404 -3.18 -14.81 -15.13
N SER A 405 -3.67 -15.26 -13.97
CA SER A 405 -5.00 -14.89 -13.47
C SER A 405 -5.14 -13.36 -13.40
N PRO A 406 -6.22 -12.77 -13.96
CA PRO A 406 -6.38 -11.31 -14.01
C PRO A 406 -6.81 -10.69 -12.67
N CYS A 407 -7.19 -11.51 -11.69
CA CYS A 407 -7.87 -11.09 -10.47
C CYS A 407 -7.65 -12.06 -9.28
N VAL A 408 -8.05 -11.59 -8.10
CA VAL A 408 -8.10 -12.35 -6.84
C VAL A 408 -9.51 -12.27 -6.25
N GLN A 409 -9.99 -13.41 -5.75
CA GLN A 409 -11.07 -13.52 -4.77
C GLN A 409 -10.44 -13.72 -3.39
N ALA A 410 -10.44 -12.68 -2.55
CA ALA A 410 -9.94 -12.78 -1.18
C ALA A 410 -11.07 -13.25 -0.25
N HIS A 411 -10.83 -14.31 0.50
CA HIS A 411 -11.67 -14.80 1.59
C HIS A 411 -11.37 -13.98 2.85
N VAL A 412 -12.20 -12.98 3.14
CA VAL A 412 -11.98 -12.00 4.22
C VAL A 412 -13.21 -11.85 5.09
N THR A 413 -13.03 -11.52 6.36
CA THR A 413 -14.15 -11.14 7.21
C THR A 413 -14.78 -9.83 6.71
N PRO A 414 -16.08 -9.57 6.98
CA PRO A 414 -16.74 -8.33 6.54
C PRO A 414 -16.09 -7.05 7.13
N ALA A 415 -15.41 -7.17 8.27
CA ALA A 415 -14.65 -6.08 8.88
C ALA A 415 -13.39 -5.72 8.09
N GLU A 416 -12.66 -6.74 7.61
CA GLU A 416 -11.45 -6.56 6.79
C GLU A 416 -11.77 -6.02 5.40
N LYS A 417 -12.86 -6.48 4.78
CA LYS A 417 -13.33 -5.88 3.52
C LYS A 417 -13.70 -4.41 3.73
N GLN A 418 -14.51 -4.11 4.74
CA GLN A 418 -14.92 -2.72 5.04
C GLN A 418 -13.72 -1.81 5.34
N PHE A 419 -12.70 -2.29 6.06
CA PHE A 419 -11.48 -1.53 6.33
C PHE A 419 -10.71 -1.21 5.05
N ALA A 420 -10.50 -2.21 4.18
CA ALA A 420 -9.80 -2.00 2.91
C ALA A 420 -10.60 -1.11 1.93
N ASP A 421 -11.93 -1.26 1.88
CA ASP A 421 -12.83 -0.38 1.12
C ASP A 421 -12.75 1.08 1.64
N THR A 422 -12.65 1.28 2.96
CA THR A 422 -12.45 2.61 3.57
C THR A 422 -11.07 3.20 3.25
N GLN A 423 -9.98 2.42 3.35
CA GLN A 423 -8.62 2.86 2.98
C GLN A 423 -8.58 3.36 1.52
N LEU A 424 -9.26 2.66 0.60
CA LEU A 424 -9.35 3.07 -0.80
C LEU A 424 -10.13 4.38 -0.98
N ALA A 425 -11.28 4.53 -0.31
CA ALA A 425 -12.12 5.74 -0.40
C ALA A 425 -11.48 6.99 0.24
N ASP A 426 -10.80 6.81 1.38
CA ASP A 426 -10.02 7.87 2.02
C ASP A 426 -8.80 8.22 1.15
N GLY A 427 -8.10 7.24 0.59
CA GLY A 427 -7.02 7.45 -0.36
C GLY A 427 -7.45 8.20 -1.63
N PHE A 428 -8.62 7.89 -2.19
CA PHE A 428 -9.22 8.67 -3.29
C PHE A 428 -9.54 10.11 -2.89
N THR A 429 -9.95 10.34 -1.64
CA THR A 429 -10.16 11.70 -1.08
C THR A 429 -8.85 12.44 -0.95
N ASP A 430 -7.86 11.81 -0.34
CA ASP A 430 -6.59 12.40 0.03
C ASP A 430 -5.65 12.60 -1.18
N GLN A 431 -5.88 11.87 -2.27
CA GLN A 431 -5.23 12.07 -3.58
C GLN A 431 -6.13 12.75 -4.63
N ARG A 432 -7.35 13.17 -4.26
CA ARG A 432 -8.35 13.75 -5.18
C ARG A 432 -8.53 12.98 -6.49
N VAL A 433 -8.68 11.66 -6.42
CA VAL A 433 -8.89 10.79 -7.58
C VAL A 433 -10.36 10.86 -8.00
N ILE A 434 -10.64 11.28 -9.24
CA ILE A 434 -12.01 11.39 -9.78
C ILE A 434 -12.27 10.32 -10.84
N ASP A 435 -13.51 10.22 -11.35
CA ASP A 435 -13.83 9.27 -12.42
C ASP A 435 -12.90 9.41 -13.63
N ALA A 436 -12.41 8.29 -14.14
CA ALA A 436 -11.42 8.18 -15.22
C ALA A 436 -10.01 8.73 -14.93
N ASP A 437 -9.67 9.20 -13.74
CA ASP A 437 -8.26 9.32 -13.33
C ASP A 437 -7.61 7.94 -13.30
N GLN A 438 -6.38 7.82 -13.81
CA GLN A 438 -5.50 6.71 -13.46
C GLN A 438 -4.90 6.93 -12.07
N PHE A 439 -4.56 5.84 -11.37
CA PHE A 439 -3.95 5.85 -10.04
C PHE A 439 -3.05 4.62 -9.79
N GLU A 440 -2.04 4.83 -8.96
CA GLU A 440 -1.19 3.79 -8.40
C GLU A 440 -1.62 3.46 -6.96
N LEU A 441 -1.21 2.30 -6.47
CA LEU A 441 -1.42 1.79 -5.12
C LEU A 441 -0.05 1.56 -4.46
N THR A 442 0.09 2.01 -3.22
CA THR A 442 1.22 1.63 -2.34
C THR A 442 0.69 0.96 -1.09
N PHE A 443 1.35 -0.11 -0.66
CA PHE A 443 0.93 -0.92 0.48
C PHE A 443 1.94 -0.80 1.62
N SER A 444 1.45 -0.57 2.84
CA SER A 444 2.25 -0.60 4.07
C SER A 444 1.63 -1.59 5.04
N LEU A 445 2.29 -2.72 5.24
CA LEU A 445 1.92 -3.79 6.17
C LEU A 445 3.02 -3.93 7.25
N PRO A 446 2.80 -4.69 8.34
CA PRO A 446 3.89 -5.10 9.21
C PRO A 446 4.86 -6.01 8.44
N ASP A 447 6.14 -5.83 8.73
CA ASP A 447 7.25 -6.71 8.38
C ASP A 447 7.91 -7.04 9.73
N THR A 448 7.93 -8.31 10.12
CA THR A 448 8.49 -8.78 11.40
C THR A 448 9.92 -9.28 11.26
N GLY A 449 10.51 -9.13 10.07
CA GLY A 449 11.86 -9.53 9.72
C GLY A 449 11.95 -11.03 9.39
N PRO A 450 13.13 -11.66 9.59
CA PRO A 450 13.27 -13.09 9.33
C PRO A 450 12.36 -13.92 10.24
N GLN A 451 11.96 -15.09 9.76
CA GLN A 451 11.21 -16.09 10.51
C GLN A 451 11.71 -17.51 10.22
N ALA A 452 11.21 -18.49 10.98
CA ALA A 452 11.56 -19.89 10.81
C ALA A 452 11.33 -20.37 9.36
N SER A 453 12.20 -21.24 8.86
CA SER A 453 12.22 -21.60 7.43
C SER A 453 10.93 -22.22 6.88
N CYS A 454 10.08 -22.81 7.72
CA CYS A 454 8.76 -23.30 7.32
C CYS A 454 7.65 -22.25 7.37
N LEU A 455 7.85 -21.11 8.05
CA LEU A 455 6.91 -19.98 8.05
C LEU A 455 7.10 -19.08 6.83
N ASN A 456 8.33 -19.02 6.29
CA ASN A 456 8.69 -18.18 5.15
C ASN A 456 7.63 -18.18 4.03
N ASN A 457 7.15 -16.99 3.69
CA ASN A 457 6.09 -16.76 2.72
C ASN A 457 6.62 -16.89 1.26
N PRO A 458 5.92 -17.61 0.36
CA PRO A 458 4.73 -18.41 0.62
C PRO A 458 5.06 -19.79 1.21
N GLY A 459 4.25 -20.23 2.17
CA GLY A 459 4.18 -21.64 2.56
C GLY A 459 3.76 -22.55 1.39
N PRO A 460 3.73 -23.89 1.56
CA PRO A 460 3.37 -24.81 0.50
C PRO A 460 2.05 -24.44 -0.17
N ILE A 461 1.96 -24.58 -1.49
CA ILE A 461 0.71 -24.27 -2.22
C ILE A 461 -0.39 -25.18 -1.66
N ASN A 462 -1.59 -24.64 -1.45
CA ASN A 462 -2.73 -25.30 -0.76
C ASN A 462 -2.50 -25.63 0.73
N SER A 463 -1.45 -25.09 1.37
CA SER A 463 -1.42 -25.03 2.82
C SER A 463 -2.54 -24.13 3.34
N ILE A 464 -3.13 -24.52 4.47
CA ILE A 464 -4.29 -23.90 5.09
C ILE A 464 -3.83 -23.15 6.34
N PRO A 465 -4.24 -21.90 6.55
CA PRO A 465 -3.83 -21.11 7.72
C PRO A 465 -4.21 -21.79 9.05
N ASN A 466 -3.32 -21.63 10.02
CA ASN A 466 -3.37 -22.27 11.34
C ASN A 466 -2.89 -21.31 12.45
N GLY A 467 -3.30 -20.04 12.39
CA GLY A 467 -2.83 -18.99 13.29
C GLY A 467 -1.47 -18.46 12.84
N ASP A 468 -0.45 -18.57 13.69
CA ASP A 468 0.95 -18.18 13.44
C ASP A 468 1.69 -19.13 12.45
N GLY A 469 0.98 -19.79 11.54
CA GLY A 469 1.52 -20.80 10.62
C GLY A 469 0.44 -21.53 9.84
N TRP A 470 0.70 -22.77 9.42
CA TRP A 470 -0.16 -23.51 8.48
C TRP A 470 -0.14 -25.03 8.65
N PHE A 471 -1.09 -25.72 8.00
CA PHE A 471 -1.03 -27.17 7.75
C PHE A 471 -1.34 -27.53 6.29
N TYR A 472 -0.77 -28.62 5.79
CA TYR A 472 -0.88 -29.09 4.40
C TYR A 472 -0.95 -30.62 4.38
N ASN A 473 -1.84 -31.18 3.55
CA ASN A 473 -2.00 -32.63 3.39
C ASN A 473 -1.93 -33.01 1.91
N THR A 474 -1.17 -34.06 1.59
CA THR A 474 -1.18 -34.72 0.28
C THR A 474 -2.07 -35.96 0.31
N THR A 475 -2.59 -36.33 -0.85
CA THR A 475 -3.38 -37.56 -1.05
C THR A 475 -2.91 -38.33 -2.28
N GLU A 476 -3.28 -39.61 -2.38
CA GLU A 476 -3.14 -40.41 -3.61
C GLU A 476 -4.42 -41.20 -3.91
N PRO A 477 -4.72 -41.48 -5.19
CA PRO A 477 -5.94 -42.16 -5.58
C PRO A 477 -5.94 -43.64 -5.18
N VAL A 478 -7.06 -44.11 -4.62
CA VAL A 478 -7.31 -45.53 -4.34
C VAL A 478 -8.39 -46.10 -5.25
N PRO A 479 -8.26 -47.37 -5.72
CA PRO A 479 -9.28 -48.03 -6.54
C PRO A 479 -10.65 -48.14 -5.86
N LEU A 480 -10.68 -48.19 -4.52
CA LEU A 480 -11.89 -48.21 -3.69
C LEU A 480 -11.73 -47.32 -2.46
N VAL A 481 -12.76 -46.55 -2.09
CA VAL A 481 -12.83 -45.83 -0.81
C VAL A 481 -12.93 -46.80 0.36
N ASN A 482 -13.58 -47.95 0.16
CA ASN A 482 -13.63 -49.06 1.11
C ASN A 482 -13.59 -50.39 0.36
N GLN A 483 -12.68 -51.29 0.71
CA GLN A 483 -12.57 -52.65 0.15
C GLN A 483 -13.82 -53.50 0.46
N SER A 484 -14.47 -53.28 1.60
CA SER A 484 -15.68 -53.96 2.07
C SER A 484 -16.96 -53.43 1.45
N ASP A 485 -16.88 -52.34 0.68
CA ASP A 485 -18.02 -51.75 -0.04
C ASP A 485 -17.60 -51.28 -1.44
N PRO A 486 -17.39 -52.22 -2.40
CA PRO A 486 -16.97 -51.88 -3.76
C PRO A 486 -17.95 -50.99 -4.52
N ALA A 487 -19.22 -50.93 -4.09
CA ALA A 487 -20.23 -50.04 -4.67
C ALA A 487 -19.98 -48.56 -4.34
N GLY A 488 -19.13 -48.25 -3.35
CA GLY A 488 -18.69 -46.90 -3.05
C GLY A 488 -17.73 -46.29 -4.08
N GLY A 489 -17.17 -47.10 -4.99
CA GLY A 489 -16.22 -46.65 -6.00
C GLY A 489 -14.86 -46.22 -5.42
N GLY A 490 -14.00 -45.67 -6.29
CA GLY A 490 -12.67 -45.16 -5.94
C GLY A 490 -12.69 -43.77 -5.29
N GLY A 491 -11.53 -43.34 -4.75
CA GLY A 491 -11.39 -42.06 -4.08
C GLY A 491 -9.93 -41.73 -3.78
N GLN A 492 -9.67 -41.07 -2.64
CA GLN A 492 -8.34 -40.58 -2.24
C GLN A 492 -7.98 -41.07 -0.83
N ARG A 493 -6.72 -41.42 -0.57
CA ARG A 493 -6.18 -41.68 0.79
C ARG A 493 -5.09 -40.65 1.14
N PRO A 494 -4.93 -40.22 2.41
CA PRO A 494 -3.85 -39.32 2.81
C PRO A 494 -2.48 -39.97 2.68
N THR A 495 -1.48 -39.29 2.14
CA THR A 495 -0.10 -39.82 1.99
C THR A 495 0.91 -39.13 2.90
N GLN A 496 0.73 -37.84 3.17
CA GLN A 496 1.55 -37.08 4.10
C GLN A 496 0.74 -35.90 4.62
N ALA A 497 0.94 -35.57 5.88
CA ALA A 497 0.45 -34.36 6.51
C ALA A 497 1.64 -33.60 7.10
N GLN A 498 1.69 -32.29 6.90
CA GLN A 498 2.73 -31.39 7.38
C GLN A 498 2.08 -30.17 8.05
N ALA A 499 2.76 -29.58 9.02
CA ALA A 499 2.40 -28.30 9.59
C ALA A 499 3.64 -27.52 10.00
N CYS A 500 3.59 -26.20 9.84
CA CYS A 500 4.50 -25.28 10.50
C CYS A 500 3.71 -24.60 11.63
N LEU A 501 4.12 -24.85 12.87
CA LEU A 501 3.38 -24.49 14.07
C LEU A 501 4.10 -23.36 14.82
N GLY A 502 3.65 -22.11 14.63
CA GLY A 502 3.99 -20.98 15.50
C GLY A 502 3.29 -21.05 16.86
N ARG A 503 3.42 -20.00 17.68
CA ARG A 503 2.93 -19.99 19.07
C ARG A 503 1.40 -19.98 19.19
N LYS A 504 0.71 -19.16 18.39
CA LYS A 504 -0.76 -19.18 18.25
C LYS A 504 -1.14 -20.25 17.23
N THR A 505 -1.72 -21.37 17.65
CA THR A 505 -2.36 -22.32 16.71
C THR A 505 -3.84 -21.98 16.52
N GLY A 506 -4.39 -22.25 15.34
CA GLY A 506 -5.83 -22.27 15.12
C GLY A 506 -6.58 -23.26 16.03
N GLY A 507 -7.89 -23.09 16.14
CA GLY A 507 -8.77 -24.06 16.82
C GLY A 507 -9.19 -25.16 15.86
N GLY A 508 -8.60 -26.35 15.97
CA GLY A 508 -8.85 -27.45 15.03
C GLY A 508 -10.26 -28.03 15.13
N LYS A 509 -10.99 -28.07 14.02
CA LYS A 509 -12.43 -28.37 13.94
C LYS A 509 -12.71 -29.83 13.56
N GLY A 510 -13.40 -30.55 14.46
CA GLY A 510 -14.28 -31.72 14.23
C GLY A 510 -13.77 -32.87 13.35
N THR A 511 -14.71 -33.68 12.83
CA THR A 511 -14.45 -34.74 11.83
C THR A 511 -15.72 -34.95 10.98
N SER A 512 -15.60 -35.19 9.67
CA SER A 512 -16.75 -35.56 8.81
C SER A 512 -16.50 -36.80 7.94
N ASP A 513 -17.55 -37.27 7.26
CA ASP A 513 -17.57 -38.45 6.40
C ASP A 513 -17.80 -38.12 4.92
N PRO A 514 -17.41 -39.01 3.98
CA PRO A 514 -16.67 -40.26 4.21
C PRO A 514 -15.16 -40.05 4.40
N VAL A 515 -14.58 -40.77 5.36
CA VAL A 515 -13.13 -41.02 5.46
C VAL A 515 -12.84 -42.39 4.83
N THR A 516 -11.84 -42.45 3.96
CA THR A 516 -11.38 -43.66 3.27
C THR A 516 -10.99 -44.75 4.27
N GLY A 517 -11.50 -45.97 4.07
CA GLY A 517 -11.28 -47.14 4.93
C GLY A 517 -12.14 -47.22 6.20
N MET A 518 -13.06 -46.27 6.48
CA MET A 518 -13.88 -46.36 7.70
C MET A 518 -14.81 -47.59 7.73
N LYS A 519 -15.43 -47.96 6.61
CA LYS A 519 -16.26 -49.19 6.55
C LYS A 519 -15.41 -50.44 6.63
N ASP A 520 -14.17 -50.40 6.12
CA ASP A 520 -13.21 -51.49 6.25
C ASP A 520 -12.82 -51.70 7.72
N ALA A 521 -12.65 -50.62 8.48
CA ALA A 521 -12.37 -50.67 9.91
C ALA A 521 -13.56 -51.24 10.69
N GLU A 522 -14.79 -50.82 10.38
CA GLU A 522 -16.02 -51.39 10.96
C GLU A 522 -16.18 -52.88 10.61
N ALA A 523 -15.88 -53.26 9.37
CA ALA A 523 -15.92 -54.65 8.90
C ALA A 523 -14.86 -55.51 9.61
N PHE A 524 -13.63 -55.02 9.76
CA PHE A 524 -12.56 -55.70 10.51
C PHE A 524 -12.96 -55.90 11.97
N LYS A 525 -13.47 -54.85 12.64
CA LYS A 525 -13.97 -54.91 14.02
C LYS A 525 -15.05 -55.99 14.17
N LYS A 526 -16.02 -56.02 13.25
CA LYS A 526 -17.09 -57.02 13.21
C LYS A 526 -16.56 -58.44 12.97
N ALA A 527 -15.65 -58.64 12.01
CA ALA A 527 -15.07 -59.94 11.68
C ALA A 527 -14.28 -60.56 12.86
N ASN A 528 -13.61 -59.71 13.66
CA ASN A 528 -12.84 -60.13 14.84
C ASN A 528 -13.69 -60.15 16.14
N ASN A 529 -15.01 -59.90 16.07
CA ASN A 529 -15.93 -59.81 17.21
C ASN A 529 -15.52 -58.79 18.30
N LEU A 530 -14.85 -57.70 17.91
CA LEU A 530 -14.29 -56.72 18.85
C LEU A 530 -15.31 -55.64 19.23
N THR A 531 -15.35 -55.25 20.50
CA THR A 531 -16.21 -54.16 21.00
C THR A 531 -15.52 -52.78 20.98
N TYR A 532 -14.20 -52.75 20.84
CA TYR A 532 -13.33 -51.58 21.04
C TYR A 532 -13.71 -50.33 20.21
N GLY A 533 -13.45 -49.14 20.75
CA GLY A 533 -13.76 -47.86 20.09
C GLY A 533 -12.84 -47.56 18.91
N GLN A 534 -13.42 -47.15 17.78
CA GLN A 534 -12.72 -46.68 16.59
C GLN A 534 -12.99 -45.19 16.40
N SER A 535 -12.04 -44.51 15.76
CA SER A 535 -12.05 -43.05 15.56
C SER A 535 -11.50 -42.68 14.19
N ARG A 536 -11.81 -41.45 13.77
CA ARG A 536 -11.16 -40.78 12.64
C ARG A 536 -9.96 -40.01 13.22
N CYS A 537 -8.79 -40.64 13.24
CA CYS A 537 -7.55 -40.01 13.74
C CYS A 537 -7.20 -38.82 12.84
N HIS A 538 -6.86 -37.69 13.46
CA HIS A 538 -6.20 -36.60 12.77
C HIS A 538 -4.71 -36.93 12.55
N LEU A 539 -4.12 -36.47 11.45
CA LEU A 539 -2.68 -36.53 11.21
C LEU A 539 -1.99 -35.30 11.82
N ILE A 540 -2.49 -34.11 11.52
CA ILE A 540 -2.27 -32.87 12.28
C ILE A 540 -3.40 -32.73 13.29
N ALA A 541 -3.11 -32.95 14.57
CA ALA A 541 -4.12 -33.02 15.61
C ALA A 541 -4.90 -31.71 15.78
N SER A 542 -6.19 -31.80 16.13
CA SER A 542 -7.05 -30.64 16.41
C SER A 542 -6.51 -29.73 17.52
N ILE A 543 -5.75 -30.28 18.48
CA ILE A 543 -5.07 -29.52 19.53
C ILE A 543 -3.84 -28.72 19.05
N LEU A 544 -3.34 -29.03 17.85
CA LEU A 544 -2.33 -28.29 17.08
C LEU A 544 -2.98 -27.49 15.92
N GLY A 545 -4.32 -27.45 15.88
CA GLY A 545 -5.12 -26.65 14.95
C GLY A 545 -5.50 -27.31 13.62
N GLY A 546 -5.04 -28.53 13.34
CA GLY A 546 -5.47 -29.28 12.17
C GLY A 546 -6.98 -29.60 12.20
N GLN A 547 -7.62 -29.61 11.04
CA GLN A 547 -9.09 -29.71 10.90
C GLN A 547 -9.48 -30.99 10.15
N GLY A 548 -10.76 -31.39 10.19
CA GLY A 548 -11.25 -32.56 9.46
C GLY A 548 -12.73 -32.52 9.08
N THR A 549 -13.35 -31.33 9.06
CA THR A 549 -14.80 -31.11 8.93
C THR A 549 -15.30 -30.97 7.48
N SER A 550 -14.52 -30.40 6.58
CA SER A 550 -14.89 -30.12 5.18
C SER A 550 -14.21 -31.07 4.19
N ALA A 551 -14.68 -31.12 2.95
CA ALA A 551 -14.04 -31.92 1.89
C ALA A 551 -12.55 -31.55 1.68
N LEU A 552 -12.23 -30.26 1.82
CA LEU A 552 -10.87 -29.71 1.78
C LEU A 552 -9.98 -30.25 2.91
N THR A 553 -10.49 -30.29 4.14
CA THR A 553 -9.71 -30.61 5.35
C THR A 553 -9.73 -32.09 5.73
N ARG A 554 -10.69 -32.90 5.25
CA ARG A 554 -10.83 -34.33 5.58
C ARG A 554 -9.65 -35.20 5.14
N SER A 555 -8.80 -34.70 4.24
CA SER A 555 -7.47 -35.24 3.92
C SER A 555 -6.57 -35.40 5.17
N ASN A 556 -6.89 -34.74 6.27
CA ASN A 556 -6.23 -34.89 7.57
C ASN A 556 -6.65 -36.15 8.35
N LEU A 557 -7.61 -36.95 7.87
CA LEU A 557 -8.23 -38.03 8.65
C LEU A 557 -7.91 -39.44 8.14
N VAL A 558 -7.60 -40.37 9.07
CA VAL A 558 -7.46 -41.81 8.80
C VAL A 558 -8.25 -42.67 9.80
N PRO A 559 -8.73 -43.87 9.41
CA PRO A 559 -9.38 -44.81 10.33
C PRO A 559 -8.39 -45.37 11.35
N CYS A 560 -8.76 -45.38 12.62
CA CYS A 560 -7.89 -45.87 13.69
C CYS A 560 -8.62 -46.41 14.91
N TRP A 561 -7.89 -47.07 15.81
CA TRP A 561 -8.38 -47.34 17.16
C TRP A 561 -8.33 -46.08 18.03
N GLN A 562 -9.42 -45.84 18.79
CA GLN A 562 -9.47 -44.78 19.80
C GLN A 562 -8.44 -45.02 20.91
N SER A 563 -8.18 -46.28 21.28
CA SER A 563 -7.16 -46.65 22.25
C SER A 563 -6.14 -47.58 21.57
N GLY A 564 -4.89 -47.13 21.48
CA GLY A 564 -3.97 -47.54 20.42
C GLY A 564 -3.42 -46.30 19.71
N MET A 565 -3.54 -46.23 18.38
CA MET A 565 -2.97 -45.15 17.57
C MET A 565 -3.41 -43.74 18.03
N ASN A 566 -4.69 -43.50 18.29
CA ASN A 566 -5.19 -42.18 18.69
C ASN A 566 -4.68 -41.79 20.09
N THR A 567 -5.13 -42.52 21.12
CA THR A 567 -4.76 -42.25 22.52
C THR A 567 -4.23 -43.50 23.23
N GLY A 568 -3.22 -43.28 24.07
CA GLY A 568 -2.46 -44.33 24.73
C GLY A 568 -1.06 -43.83 25.07
N THR A 569 -0.13 -44.74 25.33
CA THR A 569 1.30 -44.45 25.46
C THR A 569 2.08 -45.71 25.09
N PRO A 570 2.92 -45.69 24.04
CA PRO A 570 3.00 -44.63 23.02
C PRO A 570 1.73 -44.54 22.16
N SER A 571 1.38 -43.34 21.72
CA SER A 571 0.34 -43.09 20.70
C SER A 571 0.63 -41.78 19.96
N MET A 572 -0.16 -41.41 18.95
CA MET A 572 -0.04 -40.10 18.30
C MET A 572 -0.13 -38.97 19.34
N ARG A 573 -1.11 -39.08 20.26
CA ARG A 573 -1.29 -38.15 21.38
C ARG A 573 -0.03 -37.91 22.23
N THR A 574 0.86 -38.89 22.37
CA THR A 574 2.14 -38.74 23.09
C THR A 574 3.00 -37.67 22.44
N TYR A 575 3.19 -37.73 21.12
CA TYR A 575 4.05 -36.83 20.37
C TYR A 575 3.37 -35.49 20.05
N GLU A 576 2.05 -35.49 19.82
CA GLU A 576 1.24 -34.26 19.74
C GLU A 576 1.38 -33.38 20.99
N THR A 577 1.47 -34.02 22.16
CA THR A 577 1.58 -33.30 23.45
C THR A 577 2.97 -32.66 23.61
N ILE A 578 4.02 -33.28 23.06
CA ILE A 578 5.37 -32.67 23.00
C ILE A 578 5.34 -31.42 22.11
N ALA A 579 4.77 -31.51 20.91
CA ALA A 579 4.61 -30.36 20.00
C ALA A 579 3.74 -29.25 20.60
N GLN A 580 2.62 -29.61 21.25
CA GLN A 580 1.73 -28.66 21.93
C GLN A 580 2.44 -27.92 23.07
N ASN A 581 3.24 -28.62 23.89
CA ASN A 581 3.96 -27.98 24.98
C ASN A 581 5.03 -27.01 24.43
N MET A 582 5.75 -27.39 23.37
CA MET A 582 6.77 -26.53 22.74
C MET A 582 6.19 -25.20 22.25
N ILE A 583 5.02 -25.20 21.62
CA ILE A 583 4.41 -23.97 21.07
C ILE A 583 3.59 -23.18 22.10
N LYS A 584 2.91 -23.84 23.05
CA LYS A 584 1.97 -23.18 23.99
C LYS A 584 2.56 -22.85 25.36
N ASP A 585 3.66 -23.46 25.79
CA ASP A 585 4.34 -23.08 27.03
C ASP A 585 5.18 -21.81 26.80
N PRO A 586 5.02 -20.73 27.61
CA PRO A 586 5.94 -19.60 27.60
C PRO A 586 7.38 -19.99 27.99
N ALA A 587 7.55 -21.04 28.80
CA ALA A 587 8.85 -21.52 29.28
C ALA A 587 9.58 -22.44 28.29
N SER A 588 8.99 -22.77 27.13
CA SER A 588 9.58 -23.69 26.14
C SER A 588 10.88 -23.20 25.49
N GLY A 589 11.16 -21.89 25.55
CA GLY A 589 12.28 -21.28 24.85
C GLY A 589 12.08 -21.13 23.34
N LEU A 590 10.86 -21.36 22.82
CA LEU A 590 10.48 -21.00 21.45
C LEU A 590 10.35 -19.47 21.33
N GLY A 591 10.97 -18.86 20.31
CA GLY A 591 10.83 -17.44 19.99
C GLY A 591 9.41 -17.04 19.57
N ALA A 592 9.25 -15.80 19.12
CA ALA A 592 8.03 -15.36 18.41
C ALA A 592 8.05 -15.91 16.97
N ASN A 593 9.11 -15.59 16.23
CA ASN A 593 9.32 -15.99 14.83
C ASN A 593 9.95 -17.40 14.68
N ASP A 594 9.96 -18.21 15.75
CA ASP A 594 10.37 -19.63 15.71
C ASP A 594 9.13 -20.52 15.54
N ALA A 595 9.28 -21.68 14.89
CA ALA A 595 8.18 -22.62 14.69
C ALA A 595 8.58 -24.09 14.90
N VAL A 596 7.61 -24.94 15.19
CA VAL A 596 7.77 -26.39 15.10
C VAL A 596 7.30 -26.87 13.74
N PHE A 597 8.22 -27.34 12.90
CA PHE A 597 7.88 -28.11 11.71
C PHE A 597 7.54 -29.54 12.14
N TYR A 598 6.31 -29.96 11.86
CA TYR A 598 5.72 -31.21 12.32
C TYR A 598 5.20 -32.00 11.11
N GLN A 599 5.51 -33.29 11.02
CA GLN A 599 5.11 -34.15 9.90
C GLN A 599 4.56 -35.49 10.39
N VAL A 600 3.53 -35.98 9.70
CA VAL A 600 2.97 -37.33 9.85
C VAL A 600 2.77 -37.98 8.48
N THR A 601 3.24 -39.21 8.32
CA THR A 601 3.17 -40.00 7.08
C THR A 601 2.49 -41.33 7.38
N PRO A 602 1.25 -41.55 6.93
CA PRO A 602 0.59 -42.86 7.02
C PRO A 602 1.35 -43.94 6.26
N VAL A 603 1.52 -45.11 6.89
CA VAL A 603 2.22 -46.26 6.31
C VAL A 603 1.21 -47.31 5.86
N TYR A 604 0.99 -47.39 4.55
CA TYR A 604 0.15 -48.42 3.92
C TYR A 604 0.96 -49.67 3.59
N LYS A 605 0.26 -50.80 3.43
CA LYS A 605 0.84 -52.10 3.07
C LYS A 605 1.08 -52.22 1.57
N ASP A 606 0.10 -51.81 0.76
CA ASP A 606 0.21 -51.77 -0.70
C ASP A 606 -0.69 -50.67 -1.32
N ALA A 607 -0.76 -50.61 -2.65
CA ALA A 607 -1.52 -49.58 -3.38
C ALA A 607 -3.05 -49.68 -3.23
N ASN A 608 -3.58 -50.79 -2.71
CA ASN A 608 -5.01 -51.02 -2.53
C ASN A 608 -5.46 -50.77 -1.07
N SER A 609 -4.53 -50.67 -0.12
CA SER A 609 -4.85 -50.39 1.29
C SER A 609 -5.64 -49.09 1.43
N THR A 610 -6.69 -49.11 2.25
CA THR A 610 -7.51 -47.93 2.58
C THR A 610 -7.20 -47.43 3.99
N ILE A 611 -6.70 -48.32 4.86
CA ILE A 611 -6.33 -48.04 6.25
C ILE A 611 -4.80 -48.21 6.38
N PRO A 612 -4.08 -47.30 7.06
CA PRO A 612 -2.66 -47.47 7.31
C PRO A 612 -2.41 -48.49 8.43
N LEU A 613 -1.30 -49.24 8.32
CA LEU A 613 -0.75 -50.13 9.35
C LEU A 613 -0.29 -49.37 10.61
N GLY A 614 -0.06 -48.06 10.46
CA GLY A 614 0.42 -47.14 11.46
C GLY A 614 0.82 -45.82 10.82
N VAL A 615 1.25 -44.85 11.62
CA VAL A 615 1.79 -43.58 11.13
C VAL A 615 3.25 -43.42 11.55
N THR A 616 4.06 -42.87 10.66
CA THR A 616 5.37 -42.31 10.99
C THR A 616 5.19 -40.84 11.34
N MET A 617 5.81 -40.36 12.42
CA MET A 617 5.74 -38.98 12.88
C MET A 617 7.16 -38.43 13.11
N SER A 618 7.35 -37.13 12.95
CA SER A 618 8.61 -36.45 13.29
C SER A 618 8.38 -34.95 13.50
N ALA A 619 9.16 -34.31 14.38
CA ALA A 619 9.11 -32.85 14.52
C ALA A 619 10.48 -32.23 14.82
N SER A 620 10.66 -31.00 14.32
CA SER A 620 11.86 -30.19 14.53
C SER A 620 11.50 -28.75 14.86
N ILE A 621 12.20 -28.13 15.80
CA ILE A 621 12.14 -26.68 16.01
C ILE A 621 12.99 -26.03 14.91
N GLN A 622 12.39 -25.12 14.15
CA GLN A 622 13.09 -24.27 13.20
C GLN A 622 13.16 -22.86 13.78
N ARG A 623 14.36 -22.30 13.83
CA ARG A 623 14.65 -21.01 14.48
C ARG A 623 14.73 -19.88 13.47
N VAL A 624 14.42 -18.66 13.91
CA VAL A 624 14.57 -17.42 13.13
C VAL A 624 16.00 -17.18 12.59
N ASN A 625 17.03 -17.69 13.27
CA ASN A 625 18.43 -17.61 12.84
C ASN A 625 18.82 -18.67 11.79
N GLY A 626 17.89 -19.50 11.33
CA GLY A 626 18.11 -20.59 10.39
C GLY A 626 18.63 -21.92 10.99
N THR A 627 18.80 -22.04 12.30
CA THR A 627 19.16 -23.32 12.93
C THR A 627 17.94 -24.22 13.12
N THR A 628 18.14 -25.54 12.99
CA THR A 628 17.09 -26.55 13.22
C THR A 628 17.51 -27.51 14.33
N GLU A 629 16.62 -27.73 15.31
CA GLU A 629 16.78 -28.66 16.43
C GLU A 629 15.75 -29.80 16.31
N GLU A 630 16.12 -31.04 16.63
CA GLU A 630 15.14 -32.14 16.67
C GLU A 630 14.27 -32.00 17.94
N LEU A 631 12.94 -32.00 17.78
CA LEU A 631 11.99 -32.00 18.89
C LEU A 631 11.60 -33.43 19.29
N PHE A 632 11.37 -34.28 18.30
CA PHE A 632 11.39 -35.74 18.44
C PHE A 632 11.73 -36.39 17.09
N PRO A 633 12.47 -37.52 17.10
CA PRO A 633 12.94 -38.18 15.88
C PRO A 633 11.79 -38.79 15.07
N ASN A 634 12.15 -39.43 13.95
CA ASN A 634 11.25 -40.31 13.22
C ASN A 634 10.77 -41.46 14.14
N VAL A 635 9.49 -41.44 14.52
CA VAL A 635 8.84 -42.42 15.40
C VAL A 635 7.66 -43.07 14.70
N TYR A 636 7.46 -44.37 14.92
CA TYR A 636 6.36 -45.13 14.32
C TYR A 636 5.31 -45.51 15.37
N VAL A 637 4.03 -45.24 15.07
CA VAL A 637 2.88 -45.57 15.92
C VAL A 637 1.98 -46.53 15.17
N THR A 638 1.83 -47.76 15.67
CA THR A 638 1.01 -48.80 15.04
C THR A 638 -0.49 -48.55 15.14
N ASN A 639 -1.24 -48.96 14.12
CA ASN A 639 -2.71 -48.92 14.11
C ASN A 639 -3.35 -50.14 14.83
N THR A 640 -2.73 -50.56 15.94
CA THR A 640 -3.11 -51.71 16.78
C THR A 640 -4.00 -51.30 17.94
N TYR A 641 -4.75 -52.25 18.51
CA TYR A 641 -5.56 -51.96 19.70
C TYR A 641 -4.66 -51.94 20.93
N THR A 642 -4.47 -50.75 21.51
CA THR A 642 -3.46 -50.47 22.55
C THR A 642 -2.05 -50.95 22.16
N ASP A 643 -1.11 -50.97 23.10
CA ASP A 643 0.28 -51.40 22.88
C ASP A 643 0.43 -52.94 22.94
N THR A 644 -0.49 -53.67 22.29
CA THR A 644 -0.49 -55.16 22.28
C THR A 644 0.16 -55.76 21.03
N GLY A 645 0.40 -54.95 20.00
CA GLY A 645 0.72 -55.45 18.65
C GLY A 645 -0.44 -56.17 17.94
N LEU A 646 -1.59 -56.37 18.59
CA LEU A 646 -2.72 -57.13 18.06
C LEU A 646 -3.76 -56.22 17.38
N TYR A 647 -4.57 -56.86 16.52
CA TYR A 647 -5.72 -56.24 15.86
C TYR A 647 -5.37 -54.98 15.06
N ASN A 648 -4.26 -54.99 14.31
CA ASN A 648 -3.93 -53.89 13.42
C ASN A 648 -5.04 -53.67 12.38
N LEU A 649 -5.51 -52.44 12.20
CA LEU A 649 -6.57 -52.11 11.24
C LEU A 649 -6.06 -51.97 9.79
N GLY A 650 -4.76 -51.78 9.57
CA GLY A 650 -4.20 -51.64 8.22
C GLY A 650 -4.37 -52.90 7.38
N ASN A 651 -4.83 -52.72 6.13
CA ASN A 651 -5.33 -53.79 5.25
C ASN A 651 -4.45 -54.09 4.03
#